data_AF-A0A2D5ZJ66-F1
#
_entry.id   AF-A0A2D5ZJ66-F1
#
_cell.length_a   1.000
_cell.length_b   1.000
_cell.length_c   1.000
_cell.angle_alpha   90.00
_cell.angle_beta   90.00
_cell.angle_gamma   90.00
#
_symmetry.space_group_name_H-M   'P 1'
#
loop_
_entity.id
_entity.type
_entity.pdbx_description
1 polymer ?
#
loop_
_entity_poly.entity_id
_entity_poly.type
_entity_poly.pdbx_seq_one_letter_code
_entity_poly.pdbx_strand_id
1 'polypeptide(L)'
;MFRGPAAKMPPDLRWCRDPYLGEDRISSEFPPDPRIAMRPIAHLFCTLALLHGSPAISFEAWPPQEPPREEWHELLMDTKKVGFLHVDVEATGDDRVAVTLDTEMRVRRVGEQVKMASTARFVETRAGRPVSVEYVESVAANSTRTNAVVEGDSLILVSKGLESASRRAIFIGDTALVFPWTADRLLAGAFAAEAPVVRYRSFLPEMAAIQTFDVELLGVEDVEARDATIRALHTRTTISGLTNMTTDEWRDISTGSVVRSHAELMGIKQETVLSNRAKAKSPPLDYTLDLIFETLVESKRRIPRPRTVDELLLRVEPRGETRALRARLSWPPHQIVVEEREVAASVGGDAPLGTHPSDSNPALRLRIRRPEEPAASYELPYAGGEWADELAPSLLIQSGDEELRRIAAELIGAERDPLAAARGLNQWVFRSMSKKGFSVGFASALEALRRREGDCTEHALLLTALCRSVGIPARAVSGLIYFRGAFGYHMWTEVFTGVWFPLDPAFGLDSVDATHVKIAADTMAGGATGSSFVPLLDVMGRIDLEVVEYMSRGSRFTGARPALEIDGASVRSPEHRIAFKTPPLWRPTEPRELPADYLQMFYPPEPSHLAALAVKAIVVGYDFSLGGAENEISRYVGGFESRRATRIGHTSALRLEFKDPVDGLRRVSLIFLDGDTYFMFTLENPADGDVELFDAMISTIELGRA
;
A
#
# COMPACT_ATOMS: atom_id res chain seq x y z
N MET A 1 -37.59 -37.56 -21.22
CA MET A 1 -38.84 -37.15 -20.53
C MET A 1 -38.50 -35.88 -19.75
N PHE A 2 -39.18 -34.74 -19.80
CA PHE A 2 -40.26 -34.19 -20.65
C PHE A 2 -39.69 -32.89 -21.29
N ARG A 3 -39.86 -32.52 -22.57
CA ARG A 3 -41.06 -32.02 -23.30
C ARG A 3 -41.76 -30.82 -22.63
N GLY A 4 -41.76 -29.66 -23.33
CA GLY A 4 -42.38 -28.38 -22.93
C GLY A 4 -43.89 -28.27 -23.25
N PRO A 5 -44.43 -27.05 -23.51
CA PRO A 5 -44.13 -26.32 -24.77
C PRO A 5 -43.93 -24.79 -24.60
N ALA A 6 -44.14 -23.99 -25.67
CA ALA A 6 -43.62 -22.62 -25.84
C ALA A 6 -44.63 -21.58 -26.40
N ALA A 7 -44.12 -20.37 -26.69
CA ALA A 7 -44.72 -19.22 -27.43
C ALA A 7 -45.58 -18.25 -26.58
N LYS A 8 -45.72 -16.95 -26.91
CA LYS A 8 -45.44 -16.20 -28.16
C LYS A 8 -44.79 -14.81 -27.95
N MET A 9 -44.21 -14.29 -29.04
CA MET A 9 -43.89 -12.87 -29.37
C MET A 9 -44.60 -12.57 -30.74
N PRO A 10 -44.59 -11.37 -31.37
CA PRO A 10 -44.20 -10.00 -30.97
C PRO A 10 -45.42 -9.02 -31.16
N PRO A 11 -45.35 -7.67 -31.44
CA PRO A 11 -44.26 -6.67 -31.56
C PRO A 11 -44.57 -5.36 -30.74
N ASP A 12 -44.16 -4.09 -30.98
CA ASP A 12 -43.40 -3.45 -32.08
C ASP A 12 -42.65 -2.10 -31.78
N LEU A 13 -41.62 -1.86 -32.59
CA LEU A 13 -40.95 -0.64 -33.16
C LEU A 13 -41.05 0.84 -32.63
N ARG A 14 -39.84 1.41 -32.38
CA ARG A 14 -39.22 2.72 -32.85
C ARG A 14 -39.09 3.98 -31.95
N TRP A 15 -37.83 4.23 -31.55
CA TRP A 15 -36.97 5.45 -31.69
C TRP A 15 -37.33 6.87 -31.15
N CYS A 16 -36.24 7.52 -30.68
CA CYS A 16 -35.84 8.95 -30.82
C CYS A 16 -36.14 10.02 -29.73
N ARG A 17 -35.02 10.59 -29.24
CA ARG A 17 -34.70 12.01 -28.93
C ARG A 17 -35.27 12.71 -27.67
N ASP A 18 -34.31 13.12 -26.85
CA ASP A 18 -34.24 14.38 -26.06
C ASP A 18 -34.79 15.59 -26.84
N PRO A 19 -35.63 16.44 -26.20
CA PRO A 19 -35.14 17.78 -25.83
C PRO A 19 -35.76 18.37 -24.53
N TYR A 20 -34.96 19.07 -23.71
CA TYR A 20 -35.47 20.21 -22.91
C TYR A 20 -34.47 21.38 -22.79
N LEU A 21 -34.43 22.21 -23.83
CA LEU A 21 -34.27 23.66 -23.67
C LEU A 21 -35.60 24.26 -23.18
N GLY A 22 -35.54 25.33 -22.39
CA GLY A 22 -36.71 26.08 -21.93
C GLY A 22 -36.31 27.45 -21.41
N GLU A 23 -36.84 28.52 -22.02
CA GLU A 23 -36.36 29.90 -21.85
C GLU A 23 -37.25 30.76 -20.93
N ASP A 24 -36.67 31.90 -20.53
CA ASP A 24 -37.29 33.24 -20.48
C ASP A 24 -38.12 33.75 -19.27
N ARG A 25 -37.56 34.83 -18.67
CA ARG A 25 -38.24 36.04 -18.09
C ARG A 25 -38.95 35.87 -16.72
N ILE A 26 -39.25 36.93 -15.94
CA ILE A 26 -39.40 38.39 -16.21
C ILE A 26 -38.59 39.26 -15.21
N SER A 27 -38.27 40.50 -15.62
CA SER A 27 -37.47 41.53 -14.93
C SER A 27 -38.26 42.57 -14.11
N SER A 28 -37.64 43.11 -13.04
CA SER A 28 -37.64 44.54 -12.65
C SER A 28 -36.60 44.78 -11.51
N GLU A 29 -35.53 45.54 -11.75
CA GLU A 29 -35.37 46.99 -11.49
C GLU A 29 -35.46 47.42 -10.00
N PHE A 30 -34.32 47.83 -9.39
CA PHE A 30 -34.12 49.12 -8.69
C PHE A 30 -32.67 49.28 -8.11
N PRO A 31 -31.98 50.43 -8.33
CA PRO A 31 -30.75 50.85 -7.62
C PRO A 31 -31.02 52.04 -6.65
N PRO A 32 -30.03 52.72 -5.98
CA PRO A 32 -28.60 52.44 -5.73
C PRO A 32 -28.16 52.54 -4.21
N ASP A 33 -26.86 52.34 -3.93
CA ASP A 33 -26.16 52.70 -2.65
C ASP A 33 -26.08 54.24 -2.47
N PRO A 34 -26.26 54.80 -1.24
CA PRO A 34 -25.09 55.15 -0.42
C PRO A 34 -25.25 55.02 1.13
N ARG A 35 -24.29 54.35 1.75
CA ARG A 35 -23.66 54.59 3.08
C ARG A 35 -24.25 55.71 3.99
N ILE A 36 -24.53 55.41 5.27
CA ILE A 36 -24.23 56.31 6.44
C ILE A 36 -24.30 55.58 7.80
N ALA A 37 -23.64 56.19 8.79
CA ALA A 37 -23.18 55.65 10.08
C ALA A 37 -24.19 55.40 11.23
N MET A 38 -23.64 54.96 12.37
CA MET A 38 -24.11 55.04 13.78
C MET A 38 -25.09 53.98 14.35
N ARG A 39 -24.59 53.22 15.34
CA ARG A 39 -25.35 52.77 16.54
C ARG A 39 -25.81 54.01 17.33
N PRO A 40 -26.97 54.04 18.04
CA PRO A 40 -27.05 53.42 19.39
C PRO A 40 -28.48 53.07 19.95
N ILE A 41 -28.55 52.48 21.17
CA ILE A 41 -29.71 52.45 22.12
C ILE A 41 -30.93 51.61 21.62
N ALA A 42 -31.80 50.91 22.40
CA ALA A 42 -32.20 50.82 23.83
C ALA A 42 -32.76 49.37 24.13
N HIS A 43 -33.18 48.89 25.32
CA HIS A 43 -33.20 49.36 26.73
C HIS A 43 -33.44 48.16 27.71
N LEU A 44 -33.03 48.30 28.99
CA LEU A 44 -33.59 47.72 30.25
C LEU A 44 -34.06 46.22 30.30
N PHE A 45 -33.47 45.32 31.10
CA PHE A 45 -33.66 45.14 32.57
C PHE A 45 -35.14 45.25 33.03
N CYS A 46 -35.77 44.26 33.68
CA CYS A 46 -35.30 43.50 34.86
C CYS A 46 -36.06 42.17 35.14
N THR A 47 -35.47 41.33 36.02
CA THR A 47 -36.06 40.24 36.85
C THR A 47 -36.59 38.93 36.23
N LEU A 48 -36.25 37.83 36.93
CA LEU A 48 -36.94 36.53 37.00
C LEU A 48 -37.08 35.70 35.70
N ALA A 49 -35.94 35.35 35.10
CA ALA A 49 -35.81 34.02 34.49
C ALA A 49 -35.49 33.00 35.60
N LEU A 50 -36.19 31.88 35.62
CA LEU A 50 -36.00 30.81 36.61
C LEU A 50 -34.63 30.13 36.48
N LEU A 51 -34.16 29.54 37.58
CA LEU A 51 -33.12 28.51 37.57
C LEU A 51 -33.65 27.25 36.85
N HIS A 52 -33.65 27.30 35.53
CA HIS A 52 -33.32 26.15 34.71
C HIS A 52 -31.88 26.36 34.26
N GLY A 53 -30.94 25.97 35.13
CA GLY A 53 -29.72 25.44 34.57
C GLY A 53 -30.14 24.28 33.67
N SER A 54 -29.68 24.28 32.41
CA SER A 54 -29.52 23.01 31.71
C SER A 54 -28.87 22.05 32.71
N PRO A 55 -29.39 20.83 32.92
CA PRO A 55 -28.69 19.90 33.78
C PRO A 55 -27.27 19.82 33.24
N ALA A 56 -26.28 20.10 34.10
CA ALA A 56 -24.95 19.55 33.85
C ALA A 56 -25.21 18.06 33.72
N ILE A 57 -25.04 17.52 32.51
CA ILE A 57 -25.20 16.10 32.25
C ILE A 57 -23.95 15.49 32.87
N SER A 58 -23.99 15.33 34.19
CA SER A 58 -22.94 14.69 34.97
C SER A 58 -22.82 13.29 34.38
N PHE A 59 -21.80 13.10 33.57
CA PHE A 59 -21.58 11.83 32.91
C PHE A 59 -21.27 10.81 33.99
N GLU A 60 -22.24 9.97 34.33
CA GLU A 60 -21.95 8.68 34.93
C GLU A 60 -21.04 7.98 33.92
N ALA A 61 -19.73 7.98 34.18
CA ALA A 61 -18.81 7.20 33.38
C ALA A 61 -19.08 5.71 33.62
N TRP A 62 -18.54 4.88 32.73
CA TRP A 62 -18.79 3.46 32.80
C TRP A 62 -18.26 2.83 34.10
N PRO A 63 -18.92 1.76 34.62
CA PRO A 63 -18.43 1.06 35.79
C PRO A 63 -17.01 0.52 35.57
N PRO A 64 -16.16 0.44 36.61
CA PRO A 64 -14.86 -0.21 36.51
C PRO A 64 -14.99 -1.66 36.03
N GLN A 65 -14.13 -2.09 35.10
CA GLN A 65 -14.19 -3.43 34.53
C GLN A 65 -13.57 -4.49 35.47
N GLU A 66 -14.27 -4.80 36.55
CA GLU A 66 -13.88 -5.82 37.52
C GLU A 66 -14.00 -7.26 36.93
N PRO A 67 -13.05 -8.16 37.22
CA PRO A 67 -13.10 -9.56 36.77
C PRO A 67 -14.13 -10.41 37.56
N PRO A 68 -14.65 -11.51 36.99
CA PRO A 68 -14.33 -12.06 35.66
C PRO A 68 -15.20 -11.48 34.53
N ARG A 69 -14.63 -11.33 33.33
CA ARG A 69 -15.32 -10.74 32.16
C ARG A 69 -14.78 -11.30 30.84
N GLU A 70 -15.69 -11.67 29.91
CA GLU A 70 -15.37 -12.23 28.58
C GLU A 70 -16.12 -11.43 27.50
N GLU A 71 -15.41 -10.79 26.56
CA GLU A 71 -15.97 -10.03 25.44
C GLU A 71 -15.54 -10.59 24.08
N TRP A 72 -16.46 -10.60 23.11
CA TRP A 72 -16.23 -11.12 21.76
C TRP A 72 -16.65 -10.09 20.72
N HIS A 73 -15.73 -9.74 19.83
CA HIS A 73 -15.92 -8.76 18.77
C HIS A 73 -15.71 -9.42 17.41
N GLU A 74 -16.51 -9.04 16.42
CA GLU A 74 -16.17 -9.27 15.02
C GLU A 74 -15.15 -8.23 14.59
N LEU A 75 -14.07 -8.65 13.92
CA LEU A 75 -13.08 -7.77 13.31
C LEU A 75 -13.37 -7.66 11.81
N LEU A 76 -13.47 -6.43 11.31
CA LEU A 76 -13.84 -6.12 9.94
C LEU A 76 -12.81 -5.19 9.27
N MET A 77 -12.69 -5.30 7.96
CA MET A 77 -11.94 -4.39 7.08
C MET A 77 -12.85 -4.04 5.89
N ASP A 78 -13.08 -2.75 5.65
CA ASP A 78 -14.04 -2.21 4.66
C ASP A 78 -15.39 -2.91 4.70
N THR A 79 -15.96 -3.02 5.91
CA THR A 79 -17.21 -3.73 6.26
C THR A 79 -17.21 -5.26 6.05
N LYS A 80 -16.17 -5.83 5.43
CA LYS A 80 -16.02 -7.30 5.30
C LYS A 80 -15.39 -7.84 6.59
N LYS A 81 -16.05 -8.82 7.23
CA LYS A 81 -15.49 -9.49 8.40
C LYS A 81 -14.23 -10.27 8.01
N VAL A 82 -13.09 -9.98 8.63
CA VAL A 82 -11.81 -10.70 8.44
C VAL A 82 -11.46 -11.64 9.60
N GLY A 83 -12.10 -11.49 10.76
CA GLY A 83 -11.85 -12.35 11.92
C GLY A 83 -12.53 -11.91 13.22
N PHE A 84 -11.81 -11.99 14.35
CA PHE A 84 -12.30 -11.59 15.67
C PHE A 84 -11.22 -10.93 16.54
N LEU A 85 -11.69 -10.15 17.50
CA LEU A 85 -10.99 -9.81 18.75
C LEU A 85 -11.75 -10.42 19.93
N HIS A 86 -11.03 -10.94 20.90
CA HIS A 86 -11.51 -11.47 22.17
C HIS A 86 -10.79 -10.76 23.30
N VAL A 87 -11.53 -10.31 24.31
CA VAL A 87 -10.96 -9.68 25.51
C VAL A 87 -11.46 -10.42 26.74
N ASP A 88 -10.53 -10.94 27.53
CA ASP A 88 -10.78 -11.72 28.73
C ASP A 88 -10.08 -11.04 29.93
N VAL A 89 -10.80 -10.87 31.04
CA VAL A 89 -10.31 -10.19 32.25
C VAL A 89 -10.51 -11.09 33.45
N GLU A 90 -9.41 -11.53 34.07
CA GLU A 90 -9.39 -12.52 35.14
C GLU A 90 -8.73 -11.97 36.42
N ALA A 91 -9.21 -12.39 37.59
CA ALA A 91 -8.45 -12.25 38.84
C ALA A 91 -7.40 -13.38 38.93
N THR A 92 -6.13 -13.05 39.14
CA THR A 92 -5.03 -14.04 39.14
C THR A 92 -4.30 -14.07 40.49
N GLY A 93 -4.74 -14.98 41.36
CA GLY A 93 -4.37 -14.94 42.78
C GLY A 93 -5.00 -13.74 43.49
N ASP A 94 -4.50 -13.42 44.69
CA ASP A 94 -5.24 -12.58 45.64
C ASP A 94 -5.27 -11.07 45.26
N ASP A 95 -4.18 -10.54 44.70
CA ASP A 95 -3.99 -9.09 44.44
C ASP A 95 -3.60 -8.75 42.98
N ARG A 96 -3.94 -9.59 42.00
CA ARG A 96 -3.65 -9.30 40.58
C ARG A 96 -4.85 -9.48 39.67
N VAL A 97 -4.84 -8.73 38.58
CA VAL A 97 -5.74 -8.85 37.43
C VAL A 97 -4.88 -9.19 36.22
N ALA A 98 -5.41 -10.03 35.32
CA ALA A 98 -4.84 -10.23 34.00
C ALA A 98 -5.87 -9.81 32.94
N VAL A 99 -5.38 -9.21 31.85
CA VAL A 99 -6.16 -8.89 30.65
C VAL A 99 -5.55 -9.64 29.47
N THR A 100 -6.30 -10.56 28.88
CA THR A 100 -5.93 -11.30 27.67
C THR A 100 -6.64 -10.69 26.47
N LEU A 101 -5.90 -10.38 25.41
CA LEU A 101 -6.44 -9.99 24.11
C LEU A 101 -6.04 -11.05 23.08
N ASP A 102 -6.99 -11.85 22.59
CA ASP A 102 -6.75 -12.75 21.45
C ASP A 102 -7.32 -12.16 20.17
N THR A 103 -6.50 -12.03 19.13
CA THR A 103 -6.91 -11.62 17.79
C THR A 103 -6.67 -12.77 16.81
N GLU A 104 -7.65 -13.09 15.96
CA GLU A 104 -7.42 -13.85 14.72
C GLU A 104 -7.95 -13.04 13.55
N MET A 105 -7.17 -12.94 12.47
CA MET A 105 -7.62 -12.39 11.19
C MET A 105 -7.13 -13.24 10.01
N ARG A 106 -7.85 -13.16 8.89
CA ARG A 106 -7.50 -13.84 7.64
C ARG A 106 -7.68 -12.89 6.47
N VAL A 107 -6.62 -12.71 5.70
CA VAL A 107 -6.53 -11.76 4.58
C VAL A 107 -5.95 -12.46 3.36
N ARG A 108 -6.15 -11.90 2.16
CA ARG A 108 -5.37 -12.34 0.98
C ARG A 108 -4.12 -11.50 0.78
N ARG A 109 -3.10 -12.14 0.20
CA ARG A 109 -1.87 -11.54 -0.33
C ARG A 109 -1.58 -12.18 -1.69
N VAL A 110 -1.80 -11.44 -2.78
CA VAL A 110 -1.66 -11.91 -4.18
C VAL A 110 -2.36 -13.25 -4.43
N GLY A 111 -3.63 -13.35 -4.00
CA GLY A 111 -4.49 -14.52 -4.15
C GLY A 111 -4.35 -15.60 -3.07
N GLU A 112 -3.19 -15.70 -2.40
CA GLU A 112 -2.98 -16.65 -1.29
C GLU A 112 -3.65 -16.17 0.00
N GLN A 113 -4.18 -17.11 0.80
CA GLN A 113 -4.81 -16.80 2.08
C GLN A 113 -3.81 -16.91 3.23
N VAL A 114 -3.54 -15.80 3.93
CA VAL A 114 -2.71 -15.79 5.13
C VAL A 114 -3.58 -15.68 6.37
N LYS A 115 -3.39 -16.59 7.33
CA LYS A 115 -3.88 -16.43 8.71
C LYS A 115 -2.84 -15.67 9.53
N MET A 116 -3.32 -14.71 10.32
CA MET A 116 -2.56 -14.03 11.36
C MET A 116 -3.33 -14.21 12.67
N ALA A 117 -2.63 -14.46 13.78
CA ALA A 117 -3.25 -14.47 15.10
C ALA A 117 -2.25 -14.07 16.18
N SER A 118 -2.71 -13.32 17.18
CA SER A 118 -1.91 -12.92 18.34
C SER A 118 -2.68 -13.09 19.64
N THR A 119 -1.93 -13.29 20.73
CA THR A 119 -2.42 -13.30 22.11
C THR A 119 -1.53 -12.37 22.93
N ALA A 120 -2.10 -11.33 23.54
CA ALA A 120 -1.42 -10.43 24.45
C ALA A 120 -2.03 -10.53 25.85
N ARG A 121 -1.30 -11.10 26.82
CA ARG A 121 -1.75 -11.23 28.21
C ARG A 121 -0.95 -10.29 29.13
N PHE A 122 -1.57 -9.19 29.51
CA PHE A 122 -1.05 -8.24 30.48
C PHE A 122 -1.40 -8.69 31.91
N VAL A 123 -0.51 -8.45 32.88
CA VAL A 123 -0.73 -8.76 34.30
C VAL A 123 -0.33 -7.55 35.14
N GLU A 124 -1.22 -7.12 36.03
CA GLU A 124 -1.06 -5.95 36.90
C GLU A 124 -1.69 -6.19 38.29
N THR A 125 -1.24 -5.44 39.30
CA THR A 125 -1.82 -5.52 40.66
C THR A 125 -3.18 -4.83 40.73
N ARG A 126 -4.06 -5.14 41.71
CA ARG A 126 -5.31 -4.38 41.91
C ARG A 126 -5.07 -2.89 42.22
N ALA A 127 -3.89 -2.57 42.76
CA ALA A 127 -3.37 -1.22 42.96
C ALA A 127 -2.82 -0.53 41.68
N GLY A 128 -2.97 -1.16 40.51
CA GLY A 128 -2.66 -0.61 39.20
C GLY A 128 -1.18 -0.54 38.80
N ARG A 129 -0.31 -1.21 39.55
CA ARG A 129 1.11 -1.39 39.17
C ARG A 129 1.26 -2.51 38.14
N PRO A 130 1.85 -2.26 36.95
CA PRO A 130 2.21 -3.31 35.99
C PRO A 130 3.15 -4.37 36.56
N VAL A 131 3.04 -5.61 36.09
CA VAL A 131 3.90 -6.73 36.51
C VAL A 131 4.60 -7.38 35.31
N SER A 132 3.82 -7.88 34.33
CA SER A 132 4.37 -8.60 33.17
C SER A 132 3.41 -8.62 31.98
N VAL A 133 3.94 -8.80 30.77
CA VAL A 133 3.19 -9.10 29.55
C VAL A 133 3.72 -10.38 28.95
N GLU A 134 2.85 -11.33 28.61
CA GLU A 134 3.18 -12.41 27.69
C GLU A 134 2.50 -12.12 26.35
N TYR A 135 3.29 -12.03 25.28
CA TYR A 135 2.82 -11.86 23.92
C TYR A 135 3.23 -13.04 23.05
N VAL A 136 2.29 -13.53 22.25
CA VAL A 136 2.54 -14.51 21.19
C VAL A 136 1.95 -13.94 19.91
N GLU A 137 2.78 -13.72 18.89
CA GLU A 137 2.30 -13.53 17.51
C GLU A 137 2.44 -14.84 16.74
N SER A 138 1.59 -15.00 15.73
CA SER A 138 1.68 -16.06 14.73
C SER A 138 1.23 -15.54 13.37
N VAL A 139 2.03 -15.83 12.34
CA VAL A 139 1.80 -15.37 10.98
C VAL A 139 2.10 -16.53 10.03
N ALA A 140 1.10 -16.96 9.28
CA ALA A 140 1.11 -18.21 8.50
C ALA A 140 1.55 -19.42 9.34
N ALA A 141 2.82 -19.82 9.25
CA ALA A 141 3.42 -20.94 9.95
C ALA A 141 4.41 -20.53 11.06
N ASN A 142 4.74 -19.24 11.16
CA ASN A 142 5.65 -18.71 12.17
C ASN A 142 4.94 -18.35 13.47
N SER A 143 5.72 -18.33 14.54
CA SER A 143 5.34 -17.70 15.79
C SER A 143 6.57 -17.11 16.49
N THR A 144 6.39 -15.92 17.08
CA THR A 144 7.35 -15.37 18.06
C THR A 144 6.65 -15.23 19.40
N ARG A 145 7.39 -15.40 20.50
CA ARG A 145 6.91 -15.20 21.87
C ARG A 145 7.77 -14.18 22.59
N THR A 146 7.18 -13.07 22.99
CA THR A 146 7.82 -12.00 23.77
C THR A 146 7.29 -12.01 25.18
N ASN A 147 8.16 -12.24 26.16
CA ASN A 147 7.85 -12.08 27.58
C ASN A 147 8.44 -10.74 28.04
N ALA A 148 7.64 -9.88 28.66
CA ALA A 148 8.08 -8.63 29.25
C ALA A 148 7.82 -8.64 30.76
N VAL A 149 8.80 -8.25 31.57
CA VAL A 149 8.70 -8.20 33.04
C VAL A 149 9.22 -6.85 33.55
N VAL A 150 8.53 -6.23 34.52
CA VAL A 150 9.00 -4.99 35.14
C VAL A 150 10.07 -5.30 36.19
N GLU A 151 11.31 -4.85 35.96
CA GLU A 151 12.44 -4.95 36.88
C GLU A 151 12.92 -3.53 37.22
N GLY A 152 12.45 -2.98 38.34
CA GLY A 152 12.71 -1.58 38.70
C GLY A 152 12.12 -0.61 37.67
N ASP A 153 12.90 0.39 37.26
CA ASP A 153 12.49 1.43 36.30
C ASP A 153 12.62 0.95 34.83
N SER A 154 12.61 -0.35 34.57
CA SER A 154 12.78 -0.94 33.24
C SER A 154 11.81 -2.09 32.97
N LEU A 155 11.31 -2.16 31.74
CA LEU A 155 10.61 -3.30 31.20
C LEU A 155 11.61 -4.19 30.46
N ILE A 156 11.84 -5.40 30.97
CA ILE A 156 12.79 -6.37 30.45
C ILE A 156 12.07 -7.32 29.50
N LEU A 157 12.42 -7.24 28.21
CA LEU A 157 11.86 -8.07 27.15
C LEU A 157 12.78 -9.26 26.90
N VAL A 158 12.21 -10.46 26.82
CA VAL A 158 12.85 -11.69 26.32
C VAL A 158 11.98 -12.26 25.22
N SER A 159 12.44 -12.14 23.98
CA SER A 159 11.73 -12.59 22.79
C SER A 159 12.37 -13.84 22.21
N LYS A 160 11.56 -14.78 21.74
CA LYS A 160 12.00 -16.05 21.13
C LYS A 160 11.25 -16.28 19.82
N GLY A 161 12.00 -16.47 18.74
CA GLY A 161 11.51 -17.04 17.49
C GLY A 161 11.75 -18.57 17.45
N LEU A 162 11.73 -19.14 16.25
CA LEU A 162 11.90 -20.59 16.03
C LEU A 162 13.27 -21.12 16.52
N GLU A 163 14.35 -20.42 16.17
CA GLU A 163 15.74 -20.84 16.48
C GLU A 163 16.60 -19.69 17.03
N SER A 164 15.98 -18.53 17.31
CA SER A 164 16.64 -17.29 17.72
C SER A 164 15.99 -16.71 18.98
N ALA A 165 16.77 -16.02 19.82
CA ALA A 165 16.27 -15.34 21.00
C ALA A 165 16.99 -14.00 21.20
N SER A 166 16.29 -13.00 21.73
CA SER A 166 16.83 -11.68 22.08
C SER A 166 16.41 -11.28 23.49
N ARG A 167 17.23 -10.45 24.15
CA ARG A 167 16.89 -9.79 25.41
C ARG A 167 17.14 -8.30 25.27
N ARG A 168 16.16 -7.47 25.64
CA ARG A 168 16.22 -6.00 25.64
C ARG A 168 15.72 -5.46 26.97
N ALA A 169 16.15 -4.25 27.31
CA ALA A 169 15.56 -3.45 28.37
C ALA A 169 14.98 -2.18 27.75
N ILE A 170 13.77 -1.80 28.15
CA ILE A 170 13.16 -0.51 27.79
C ILE A 170 13.03 0.28 29.08
N PHE A 171 13.74 1.41 29.18
CA PHE A 171 13.64 2.30 30.33
C PHE A 171 12.23 2.90 30.39
N ILE A 172 11.58 2.76 31.54
CA ILE A 172 10.23 3.30 31.76
C ILE A 172 10.33 4.81 31.98
N GLY A 173 11.25 5.25 32.85
CA GLY A 173 11.41 6.65 33.24
C GLY A 173 10.29 7.17 34.14
N ASP A 174 10.39 8.45 34.52
CA ASP A 174 9.63 9.05 35.62
C ASP A 174 8.09 9.06 35.43
N THR A 175 7.62 8.99 34.19
CA THR A 175 6.18 8.94 33.87
C THR A 175 5.66 7.50 33.95
N ALA A 176 4.76 7.23 34.89
CA ALA A 176 4.19 5.91 35.14
C ALA A 176 3.70 5.18 33.87
N LEU A 177 4.08 3.90 33.76
CA LEU A 177 3.52 2.94 32.82
C LEU A 177 2.21 2.38 33.40
N VAL A 178 1.17 2.26 32.58
CA VAL A 178 -0.08 1.57 32.92
C VAL A 178 -0.36 0.45 31.92
N PHE A 179 -1.05 -0.59 32.39
CA PHE A 179 -1.54 -1.70 31.56
C PHE A 179 -3.07 -1.58 31.38
N PRO A 180 -3.71 -2.39 30.49
CA PRO A 180 -5.06 -2.11 30.00
C PRO A 180 -6.15 -1.97 31.08
N TRP A 181 -6.08 -2.69 32.19
CA TRP A 181 -7.10 -2.59 33.24
C TRP A 181 -6.94 -1.31 34.07
N THR A 182 -5.72 -0.86 34.34
CA THR A 182 -5.48 0.46 34.94
C THR A 182 -5.78 1.60 33.98
N ALA A 183 -5.50 1.42 32.68
CA ALA A 183 -5.85 2.41 31.67
C ALA A 183 -7.38 2.61 31.56
N ASP A 184 -8.17 1.53 31.54
CA ASP A 184 -9.63 1.60 31.57
C ASP A 184 -10.14 2.38 32.81
N ARG A 185 -9.66 2.02 34.00
CA ARG A 185 -10.04 2.69 35.26
C ARG A 185 -9.61 4.16 35.32
N LEU A 186 -8.45 4.50 34.74
CA LEU A 186 -7.98 5.88 34.62
C LEU A 186 -8.89 6.71 33.72
N LEU A 187 -9.27 6.15 32.56
CA LEU A 187 -10.16 6.80 31.61
C LEU A 187 -11.58 6.97 32.20
N ALA A 188 -12.14 5.93 32.81
CA ALA A 188 -13.44 6.00 33.48
C ALA A 188 -13.47 7.10 34.56
N GLY A 189 -12.47 7.11 35.46
CA GLY A 189 -12.38 8.10 36.53
C GLY A 189 -12.13 9.54 36.04
N ALA A 190 -11.40 9.72 34.93
CA ALA A 190 -11.13 11.04 34.37
C ALA A 190 -12.32 11.60 33.57
N PHE A 191 -13.03 10.76 32.79
CA PHE A 191 -14.22 11.18 32.05
C PHE A 191 -15.44 11.37 32.96
N ALA A 192 -15.53 10.68 34.10
CA ALA A 192 -16.48 11.01 35.18
C ALA A 192 -16.24 12.42 35.78
N ALA A 193 -15.02 12.93 35.66
CA ALA A 193 -14.63 14.29 36.06
C ALA A 193 -14.58 15.28 34.88
N GLU A 194 -15.23 14.93 33.75
CA GLU A 194 -15.36 15.77 32.55
C GLU A 194 -14.00 16.21 31.94
N ALA A 195 -12.94 15.42 32.13
CA ALA A 195 -11.64 15.70 31.54
C ALA A 195 -11.70 15.58 29.99
N PRO A 196 -11.37 16.63 29.21
CA PRO A 196 -11.53 16.60 27.75
C PRO A 196 -10.49 15.71 27.06
N VAL A 197 -9.30 15.54 27.65
CA VAL A 197 -8.23 14.68 27.14
C VAL A 197 -7.52 13.99 28.31
N VAL A 198 -7.26 12.69 28.17
CA VAL A 198 -6.49 11.88 29.13
C VAL A 198 -5.21 11.40 28.46
N ARG A 199 -4.05 11.67 29.07
CA ARG A 199 -2.73 11.24 28.59
C ARG A 199 -2.13 10.18 29.52
N TYR A 200 -1.76 9.02 28.97
CA TYR A 200 -1.05 7.97 29.70
C TYR A 200 0.03 7.28 28.84
N ARG A 201 0.82 6.37 29.42
CA ARG A 201 1.79 5.54 28.68
C ARG A 201 1.52 4.06 28.90
N SER A 202 1.53 3.28 27.82
CA SER A 202 1.34 1.82 27.84
C SER A 202 2.33 1.14 26.90
N PHE A 203 2.52 -0.17 27.09
CA PHE A 203 3.40 -1.01 26.26
C PHE A 203 2.59 -1.68 25.14
N LEU A 204 2.99 -1.46 23.90
CA LEU A 204 2.46 -2.17 22.73
C LEU A 204 3.42 -3.31 22.35
N PRO A 205 3.08 -4.58 22.65
CA PRO A 205 3.95 -5.71 22.36
C PRO A 205 4.19 -5.91 20.84
N GLU A 206 3.22 -5.56 20.00
CA GLU A 206 3.29 -5.57 18.53
C GLU A 206 4.42 -4.69 17.99
N MET A 207 4.77 -3.62 18.73
CA MET A 207 5.84 -2.68 18.40
C MET A 207 7.12 -2.92 19.23
N ALA A 208 7.07 -3.81 20.22
CA ALA A 208 8.06 -3.96 21.28
C ALA A 208 8.50 -2.61 21.91
N ALA A 209 7.53 -1.70 22.15
CA ALA A 209 7.77 -0.31 22.55
C ALA A 209 6.74 0.21 23.56
N ILE A 210 7.16 1.18 24.40
CA ILE A 210 6.25 1.97 25.25
C ILE A 210 5.83 3.21 24.46
N GLN A 211 4.52 3.40 24.27
CA GLN A 211 3.94 4.57 23.61
C GLN A 211 3.09 5.40 24.58
N THR A 212 2.92 6.67 24.23
CA THR A 212 2.00 7.62 24.87
C THR A 212 0.66 7.57 24.15
N PHE A 213 -0.42 7.54 24.90
CA PHE A 213 -1.80 7.51 24.43
C PHE A 213 -2.47 8.81 24.87
N ASP A 214 -3.01 9.55 23.90
CA ASP A 214 -3.83 10.74 24.11
C ASP A 214 -5.27 10.39 23.73
N VAL A 215 -6.16 10.28 24.72
CA VAL A 215 -7.56 9.92 24.53
C VAL A 215 -8.43 11.15 24.76
N GLU A 216 -8.98 11.68 23.67
CA GLU A 216 -9.92 12.80 23.66
C GLU A 216 -11.37 12.31 23.85
N LEU A 217 -12.16 13.04 24.62
CA LEU A 217 -13.61 12.82 24.75
C LEU A 217 -14.35 13.66 23.71
N LEU A 218 -15.01 13.00 22.75
CA LEU A 218 -15.76 13.65 21.69
C LEU A 218 -17.25 13.85 22.02
N GLY A 219 -17.84 12.98 22.85
CA GLY A 219 -19.19 13.17 23.37
C GLY A 219 -19.91 11.86 23.72
N VAL A 220 -21.23 11.87 23.57
CA VAL A 220 -22.09 10.68 23.75
C VAL A 220 -23.14 10.64 22.64
N GLU A 221 -23.24 9.51 21.96
CA GLU A 221 -24.21 9.28 20.89
C GLU A 221 -24.86 7.88 20.97
N ASP A 222 -25.75 7.59 20.02
CA ASP A 222 -26.53 6.35 19.96
C ASP A 222 -25.97 5.44 18.85
N VAL A 223 -25.52 4.23 19.22
CA VAL A 223 -24.76 3.35 18.33
C VAL A 223 -25.44 1.99 18.19
N GLU A 224 -25.74 1.61 16.95
CA GLU A 224 -26.30 0.29 16.60
C GLU A 224 -25.27 -0.84 16.77
N ALA A 225 -25.55 -1.80 17.65
CA ALA A 225 -24.77 -3.03 17.84
C ALA A 225 -25.59 -4.10 18.58
N ARG A 226 -25.23 -5.39 18.42
CA ARG A 226 -25.97 -6.53 19.01
C ARG A 226 -27.50 -6.48 18.75
N ASP A 227 -27.89 -5.98 17.57
CA ASP A 227 -29.27 -5.80 17.14
C ASP A 227 -30.10 -4.82 18.03
N ALA A 228 -29.42 -3.86 18.67
CA ALA A 228 -30.01 -2.81 19.49
C ALA A 228 -29.26 -1.46 19.39
N THR A 229 -29.96 -0.37 19.70
CA THR A 229 -29.38 0.97 19.88
C THR A 229 -28.76 1.09 21.27
N ILE A 230 -27.46 1.36 21.39
CA ILE A 230 -26.73 1.47 22.65
C ILE A 230 -26.23 2.91 22.85
N ARG A 231 -26.49 3.49 24.04
CA ARG A 231 -25.99 4.83 24.40
C ARG A 231 -24.50 4.75 24.75
N ALA A 232 -23.65 5.32 23.91
CA ALA A 232 -22.20 5.13 23.98
C ALA A 232 -21.43 6.45 24.11
N LEU A 233 -20.45 6.47 25.00
CA LEU A 233 -19.42 7.50 25.07
C LEU A 233 -18.49 7.33 23.87
N HIS A 234 -18.26 8.40 23.11
CA HIS A 234 -17.38 8.43 21.95
C HIS A 234 -16.05 9.09 22.34
N THR A 235 -14.95 8.36 22.18
CA THR A 235 -13.59 8.84 22.41
C THR A 235 -12.71 8.65 21.19
N ARG A 236 -11.64 9.43 21.10
CA ARG A 236 -10.63 9.34 20.04
C ARG A 236 -9.23 9.22 20.63
N THR A 237 -8.56 8.13 20.31
CA THR A 237 -7.20 7.82 20.78
C THR A 237 -6.19 8.15 19.69
N THR A 238 -5.18 8.95 20.04
CA THR A 238 -3.96 9.16 19.24
C THR A 238 -2.77 8.55 19.98
N ILE A 239 -1.90 7.83 19.26
CA ILE A 239 -0.77 7.11 19.87
C ILE A 239 0.56 7.69 19.36
N SER A 240 1.54 7.94 20.25
CA SER A 240 2.89 8.36 19.84
C SER A 240 3.53 7.32 18.93
N GLY A 241 4.25 7.75 17.89
CA GLY A 241 4.78 6.83 16.86
C GLY A 241 3.75 6.29 15.87
N LEU A 242 2.44 6.38 16.17
CA LEU A 242 1.33 6.12 15.23
C LEU A 242 0.46 7.37 15.03
N THR A 243 1.03 8.57 15.21
CA THR A 243 0.33 9.87 15.34
C THR A 243 -0.55 10.32 14.16
N ASN A 244 -0.65 9.53 13.09
CA ASN A 244 -1.56 9.73 11.97
C ASN A 244 -2.77 8.78 12.01
N MET A 245 -2.69 7.69 12.76
CA MET A 245 -3.81 6.81 13.06
C MET A 245 -4.51 7.30 14.33
N THR A 246 -5.72 7.80 14.16
CA THR A 246 -6.68 7.95 15.26
C THR A 246 -7.52 6.68 15.35
N THR A 247 -7.70 6.16 16.56
CA THR A 247 -8.68 5.10 16.83
C THR A 247 -9.87 5.71 17.55
N ASP A 248 -11.03 5.68 16.92
CA ASP A 248 -12.29 6.09 17.52
C ASP A 248 -12.92 4.88 18.23
N GLU A 249 -13.32 5.04 19.50
CA GLU A 249 -14.03 4.02 20.27
C GLU A 249 -15.39 4.53 20.74
N TRP A 250 -16.39 3.65 20.69
CA TRP A 250 -17.71 3.86 21.25
C TRP A 250 -17.93 2.87 22.39
N ARG A 251 -18.13 3.38 23.60
CA ARG A 251 -18.22 2.57 24.82
C ARG A 251 -19.58 2.72 25.50
N ASP A 252 -20.27 1.62 25.70
CA ASP A 252 -21.55 1.55 26.41
C ASP A 252 -21.39 2.14 27.81
N ILE A 253 -22.15 3.19 28.11
CA ILE A 253 -22.05 3.88 29.40
C ILE A 253 -22.53 2.98 30.55
N SER A 254 -23.50 2.09 30.31
CA SER A 254 -24.09 1.24 31.33
C SER A 254 -23.24 0.03 31.73
N THR A 255 -22.40 -0.48 30.81
CA THR A 255 -21.58 -1.69 31.02
C THR A 255 -20.08 -1.45 30.93
N GLY A 256 -19.65 -0.38 30.24
CA GLY A 256 -18.25 -0.12 29.89
C GLY A 256 -17.67 -0.98 28.77
N SER A 257 -18.51 -1.80 28.12
CA SER A 257 -18.13 -2.52 26.91
C SER A 257 -17.82 -1.59 25.76
N VAL A 258 -16.70 -1.82 25.07
CA VAL A 258 -16.43 -1.19 23.77
C VAL A 258 -17.41 -1.80 22.77
N VAL A 259 -18.43 -1.03 22.38
CA VAL A 259 -19.50 -1.40 21.47
C VAL A 259 -18.99 -1.49 20.03
N ARG A 260 -18.12 -0.55 19.68
CA ARG A 260 -17.50 -0.42 18.37
C ARG A 260 -16.14 0.26 18.52
N SER A 261 -15.18 -0.09 17.67
CA SER A 261 -14.01 0.74 17.43
C SER A 261 -13.71 0.84 15.94
N HIS A 262 -13.01 1.91 15.53
CA HIS A 262 -12.69 2.27 14.15
C HIS A 262 -11.25 2.79 14.08
N ALA A 263 -10.45 2.31 13.14
CA ALA A 263 -9.16 2.90 12.79
C ALA A 263 -8.88 2.78 11.28
N GLU A 264 -8.28 3.81 10.67
CA GLU A 264 -7.84 3.76 9.27
C GLU A 264 -6.40 3.25 9.15
N LEU A 265 -6.24 2.06 8.56
CA LEU A 265 -4.98 1.33 8.41
C LEU A 265 -4.62 1.23 6.93
N MET A 266 -3.53 1.88 6.48
CA MET A 266 -3.11 1.93 5.06
C MET A 266 -4.20 2.46 4.08
N GLY A 267 -5.20 3.21 4.57
CA GLY A 267 -6.37 3.65 3.81
C GLY A 267 -7.57 2.69 3.82
N ILE A 268 -7.44 1.51 4.44
CA ILE A 268 -8.50 0.52 4.66
C ILE A 268 -9.15 0.81 6.02
N LYS A 269 -10.49 0.79 6.08
CA LYS A 269 -11.24 1.04 7.31
C LYS A 269 -11.31 -0.23 8.14
N GLN A 270 -10.52 -0.31 9.21
CA GLN A 270 -10.59 -1.40 10.18
C GLN A 270 -11.62 -1.07 11.27
N GLU A 271 -12.53 -2.01 11.58
CA GLU A 271 -13.50 -1.86 12.67
C GLU A 271 -13.53 -3.11 13.56
N THR A 272 -13.80 -2.91 14.85
CA THR A 272 -14.33 -3.98 15.71
C THR A 272 -15.77 -3.69 16.07
N VAL A 273 -16.61 -4.72 16.14
CA VAL A 273 -18.01 -4.59 16.56
C VAL A 273 -18.32 -5.65 17.62
N LEU A 274 -18.83 -5.20 18.76
CA LEU A 274 -19.20 -6.04 19.89
C LEU A 274 -20.31 -7.02 19.50
N SER A 275 -20.09 -8.30 19.81
CA SER A 275 -20.86 -9.41 19.25
C SER A 275 -21.10 -10.50 20.32
N ASN A 276 -21.36 -11.72 19.86
CA ASN A 276 -21.37 -12.94 20.66
C ASN A 276 -20.30 -13.92 20.16
N ARG A 277 -19.84 -14.83 21.03
CA ARG A 277 -18.75 -15.79 20.75
C ARG A 277 -18.94 -16.63 19.49
N ALA A 278 -20.16 -17.05 19.16
CA ALA A 278 -20.44 -17.86 17.97
C ALA A 278 -20.36 -17.03 16.69
N LYS A 279 -20.92 -15.80 16.69
CA LYS A 279 -20.86 -14.87 15.55
C LYS A 279 -19.45 -14.30 15.37
N ALA A 280 -18.71 -14.03 16.44
CA ALA A 280 -17.30 -13.63 16.39
C ALA A 280 -16.40 -14.76 15.84
N LYS A 281 -16.56 -16.01 16.28
CA LYS A 281 -15.74 -17.14 15.79
C LYS A 281 -16.15 -17.73 14.42
N SER A 282 -17.24 -17.26 13.79
CA SER A 282 -17.57 -17.72 12.44
C SER A 282 -16.46 -17.35 11.44
N PRO A 283 -16.09 -18.23 10.49
CA PRO A 283 -15.12 -17.87 9.46
C PRO A 283 -15.69 -16.75 8.58
N PRO A 284 -14.85 -15.86 8.01
CA PRO A 284 -15.27 -14.96 6.96
C PRO A 284 -15.99 -15.70 5.81
N LEU A 285 -17.09 -15.11 5.36
CA LEU A 285 -17.88 -15.60 4.22
C LEU A 285 -17.32 -15.12 2.89
N ASP A 286 -16.61 -13.99 2.90
CA ASP A 286 -15.88 -13.43 1.78
C ASP A 286 -14.42 -13.18 2.20
N TYR A 287 -13.51 -13.43 1.27
CA TYR A 287 -12.07 -13.18 1.41
C TYR A 287 -11.53 -12.30 0.25
N THR A 288 -12.39 -11.58 -0.48
CA THR A 288 -11.98 -10.79 -1.66
C THR A 288 -10.90 -9.75 -1.39
N LEU A 289 -10.83 -9.21 -0.16
CA LEU A 289 -9.85 -8.19 0.24
C LEU A 289 -8.41 -8.74 0.18
N ASP A 290 -7.61 -8.23 -0.74
CA ASP A 290 -6.21 -8.59 -0.94
C ASP A 290 -5.32 -7.38 -0.67
N LEU A 291 -4.68 -7.36 0.50
CA LEU A 291 -4.05 -6.16 1.04
C LEU A 291 -2.97 -5.56 0.14
N ILE A 292 -2.37 -6.37 -0.74
CA ILE A 292 -1.32 -5.92 -1.68
C ILE A 292 -1.91 -5.17 -2.87
N PHE A 293 -3.15 -5.46 -3.26
CA PHE A 293 -3.86 -4.74 -4.33
C PHE A 293 -4.65 -3.54 -3.81
N GLU A 294 -5.32 -3.68 -2.66
CA GLU A 294 -6.14 -2.61 -2.06
C GLU A 294 -5.30 -1.40 -1.58
N THR A 295 -3.98 -1.57 -1.38
CA THR A 295 -3.06 -0.51 -0.94
C THR A 295 -2.17 0.07 -2.06
N LEU A 296 -2.46 -0.26 -3.32
CA LEU A 296 -1.78 0.30 -4.49
C LEU A 296 -2.11 1.78 -4.69
N VAL A 297 -1.10 2.62 -4.84
CA VAL A 297 -1.27 4.02 -5.24
C VAL A 297 -1.21 4.12 -6.76
N GLU A 298 -2.35 4.24 -7.43
CA GLU A 298 -2.41 4.38 -8.89
C GLU A 298 -1.64 5.63 -9.38
N SER A 299 -0.77 5.42 -10.37
CA SER A 299 -0.06 6.51 -11.04
C SER A 299 -0.80 6.92 -12.32
N LYS A 300 -1.25 8.17 -12.34
CA LYS A 300 -1.94 8.83 -13.47
C LYS A 300 -1.18 8.72 -14.81
N ARG A 301 0.14 8.53 -14.76
CA ARG A 301 1.02 8.22 -15.90
C ARG A 301 1.74 6.90 -15.67
N ARG A 302 1.93 6.12 -16.74
CA ARG A 302 2.69 4.87 -16.73
C ARG A 302 4.10 5.00 -17.29
N ILE A 303 4.97 4.12 -16.80
CA ILE A 303 6.36 3.95 -17.19
C ILE A 303 6.48 2.55 -17.85
N PRO A 304 6.83 2.44 -19.15
CA PRO A 304 6.80 1.13 -19.81
C PRO A 304 7.90 0.16 -19.40
N ARG A 305 9.10 0.66 -19.05
CA ARG A 305 10.25 -0.15 -18.62
C ARG A 305 10.84 0.42 -17.32
N PRO A 306 10.18 0.24 -16.16
CA PRO A 306 10.58 0.88 -14.91
C PRO A 306 12.00 0.53 -14.48
N ARG A 307 12.45 -0.70 -14.77
CA ARG A 307 13.80 -1.19 -14.43
C ARG A 307 14.94 -0.44 -15.12
N THR A 308 14.64 0.34 -16.15
CA THR A 308 15.64 1.14 -16.89
C THR A 308 15.54 2.64 -16.62
N VAL A 309 14.79 3.06 -15.59
CA VAL A 309 14.69 4.47 -15.19
C VAL A 309 15.85 4.87 -14.29
N ASP A 310 16.45 6.00 -14.61
CA ASP A 310 17.71 6.48 -14.01
C ASP A 310 17.50 7.76 -13.17
N GLU A 311 16.51 8.58 -13.51
CA GLU A 311 15.99 9.68 -12.68
C GLU A 311 14.46 9.73 -12.82
N LEU A 312 13.73 9.97 -11.74
CA LEU A 312 12.26 10.01 -11.69
C LEU A 312 11.80 11.23 -10.89
N LEU A 313 10.92 12.05 -11.46
CA LEU A 313 10.26 13.15 -10.77
C LEU A 313 8.81 12.76 -10.44
N LEU A 314 8.57 12.43 -9.18
CA LEU A 314 7.23 12.27 -8.64
C LEU A 314 6.71 13.59 -8.09
N ARG A 315 5.41 13.82 -8.26
CA ARG A 315 4.62 14.77 -7.48
C ARG A 315 3.79 13.96 -6.49
N VAL A 316 3.84 14.37 -5.23
CA VAL A 316 3.12 13.76 -4.11
C VAL A 316 1.99 14.70 -3.72
N GLU A 317 0.76 14.20 -3.79
CA GLU A 317 -0.44 14.88 -3.31
C GLU A 317 -0.86 14.20 -1.99
N PRO A 318 -0.50 14.75 -0.82
CA PRO A 318 -0.90 14.16 0.46
C PRO A 318 -2.38 14.44 0.77
N ARG A 319 -3.06 13.42 1.30
CA ARG A 319 -4.43 13.50 1.83
C ARG A 319 -4.41 14.10 3.25
N GLY A 320 -3.75 15.25 3.39
CA GLY A 320 -3.41 15.92 4.65
C GLY A 320 -2.28 16.95 4.49
N GLU A 321 -1.78 17.53 5.58
CA GLU A 321 -0.73 18.57 5.52
C GLU A 321 0.63 18.04 5.01
N THR A 322 1.16 18.65 3.93
CA THR A 322 2.49 18.32 3.39
C THR A 322 3.61 18.42 4.44
N ARG A 323 3.54 19.42 5.33
CA ARG A 323 4.55 19.63 6.39
C ARG A 323 4.57 18.50 7.41
N ALA A 324 3.40 17.97 7.78
CA ALA A 324 3.25 16.87 8.73
C ALA A 324 3.66 15.51 8.12
N LEU A 325 3.61 15.36 6.79
CA LEU A 325 4.20 14.23 6.08
C LEU A 325 5.75 14.34 6.05
N ARG A 326 6.29 15.48 5.61
CA ARG A 326 7.74 15.72 5.50
C ARG A 326 8.48 15.60 6.84
N ALA A 327 7.83 15.96 7.96
CA ALA A 327 8.43 15.84 9.29
C ALA A 327 8.54 14.39 9.80
N ARG A 328 7.81 13.44 9.19
CA ARG A 328 7.83 12.01 9.54
C ARG A 328 8.67 11.17 8.56
N LEU A 329 8.60 11.48 7.26
CA LEU A 329 9.33 10.76 6.23
C LEU A 329 10.80 11.20 6.12
N SER A 330 11.68 10.44 6.79
CA SER A 330 13.14 10.60 6.74
C SER A 330 13.74 10.08 5.42
N TRP A 331 13.36 10.66 4.28
CA TRP A 331 13.90 10.28 2.98
C TRP A 331 15.42 10.52 2.88
N PRO A 332 16.21 9.56 2.39
CA PRO A 332 17.66 9.71 2.31
C PRO A 332 18.09 10.63 1.15
N PRO A 333 18.91 11.66 1.41
CA PRO A 333 19.29 12.65 0.40
C PRO A 333 20.20 12.11 -0.72
N HIS A 334 20.74 10.89 -0.57
CA HIS A 334 21.54 10.23 -1.62
C HIS A 334 20.68 9.57 -2.71
N GLN A 335 19.41 9.26 -2.43
CA GLN A 335 18.50 8.64 -3.40
C GLN A 335 17.36 9.60 -3.80
N ILE A 336 16.90 10.44 -2.87
CA ILE A 336 15.72 11.31 -3.05
C ILE A 336 16.10 12.76 -2.77
N VAL A 337 16.02 13.61 -3.79
CA VAL A 337 16.09 15.07 -3.64
C VAL A 337 14.66 15.61 -3.53
N VAL A 338 14.38 16.35 -2.46
CA VAL A 338 13.06 16.94 -2.21
C VAL A 338 13.03 18.38 -2.73
N GLU A 339 12.11 18.68 -3.63
CA GLU A 339 11.86 20.00 -4.18
C GLU A 339 10.49 20.51 -3.72
N GLU A 340 10.49 21.65 -3.02
CA GLU A 340 9.28 22.44 -2.76
C GLU A 340 9.16 23.52 -3.83
N ARG A 341 7.98 23.62 -4.44
CA ARG A 341 7.65 24.69 -5.37
C ARG A 341 6.25 25.17 -5.06
N GLU A 342 6.12 26.43 -4.64
CA GLU A 342 4.83 27.09 -4.57
C GLU A 342 4.16 26.97 -5.94
N VAL A 343 2.95 26.41 -5.97
CA VAL A 343 2.06 26.53 -7.13
C VAL A 343 1.48 27.93 -7.04
N ALA A 344 2.26 28.92 -7.49
CA ALA A 344 1.77 30.26 -7.75
C ALA A 344 0.57 30.12 -8.71
N ALA A 345 -0.64 30.34 -8.18
CA ALA A 345 -1.86 30.00 -8.89
C ALA A 345 -1.92 30.80 -10.20
N SER A 346 -1.79 30.11 -11.32
CA SER A 346 -1.92 30.69 -12.65
C SER A 346 -3.40 30.93 -12.95
N VAL A 347 -4.00 31.91 -12.27
CA VAL A 347 -5.39 32.35 -12.45
C VAL A 347 -5.51 33.09 -13.78
N GLY A 348 -5.49 32.32 -14.86
CA GLY A 348 -5.80 32.75 -16.22
C GLY A 348 -7.30 32.80 -16.45
N GLY A 349 -7.99 33.72 -15.76
CA GLY A 349 -9.44 33.93 -15.88
C GLY A 349 -10.29 33.19 -14.84
N ASP A 350 -11.31 33.89 -14.35
CA ASP A 350 -12.58 33.39 -13.80
C ASP A 350 -12.55 32.30 -12.71
N ALA A 351 -11.55 32.34 -11.82
CA ALA A 351 -11.69 31.75 -10.48
C ALA A 351 -12.57 32.66 -9.59
N PRO A 352 -13.59 32.13 -8.89
CA PRO A 352 -14.48 32.95 -8.05
C PRO A 352 -13.75 33.53 -6.83
N LEU A 353 -14.09 34.78 -6.47
CA LEU A 353 -13.54 35.51 -5.33
C LEU A 353 -13.86 34.79 -4.01
N GLY A 354 -12.89 34.06 -3.46
CA GLY A 354 -13.03 33.38 -2.16
C GLY A 354 -11.79 32.60 -1.69
N THR A 355 -10.92 32.14 -2.59
CA THR A 355 -9.70 31.41 -2.22
C THR A 355 -8.62 32.33 -1.67
N HIS A 356 -8.33 32.19 -0.37
CA HIS A 356 -7.20 32.87 0.26
C HIS A 356 -5.87 32.19 -0.17
N PRO A 357 -4.79 32.94 -0.46
CA PRO A 357 -3.50 32.35 -0.84
C PRO A 357 -2.80 31.49 0.24
N SER A 358 -3.37 31.36 1.44
CA SER A 358 -2.87 30.50 2.52
C SER A 358 -3.21 29.03 2.35
N ASP A 359 -4.25 28.71 1.57
CA ASP A 359 -4.89 27.38 1.61
C ASP A 359 -4.30 26.42 0.57
N SER A 360 -3.34 26.88 -0.24
CA SER A 360 -2.60 26.06 -1.20
C SER A 360 -1.55 25.20 -0.50
N ASN A 361 -1.96 24.01 -0.02
CA ASN A 361 -1.05 22.97 0.44
C ASN A 361 -0.02 22.66 -0.67
N PRO A 362 1.28 22.98 -0.52
CA PRO A 362 2.22 22.95 -1.63
C PRO A 362 2.47 21.50 -2.07
N ALA A 363 2.32 21.25 -3.37
CA ALA A 363 2.52 19.91 -3.93
C ALA A 363 4.00 19.55 -3.93
N LEU A 364 4.34 18.56 -3.12
CA LEU A 364 5.70 18.11 -2.85
C LEU A 364 6.27 17.35 -4.06
N ARG A 365 7.51 17.65 -4.45
CA ARG A 365 8.17 16.96 -5.57
C ARG A 365 9.38 16.17 -5.10
N LEU A 366 9.47 14.92 -5.53
CA LEU A 366 10.57 14.01 -5.22
C LEU A 366 11.31 13.69 -6.50
N ARG A 367 12.57 14.10 -6.59
CA ARG A 367 13.47 13.74 -7.70
C ARG A 367 14.37 12.60 -7.23
N ILE A 368 13.96 11.40 -7.58
CA ILE A 368 14.56 10.12 -7.20
C ILE A 368 15.58 9.73 -8.25
N ARG A 369 16.72 9.17 -7.84
CA ARG A 369 17.79 8.73 -8.75
C ARG A 369 18.11 7.25 -8.56
N ARG A 370 18.55 6.61 -9.65
CA ARG A 370 19.33 5.37 -9.56
C ARG A 370 20.60 5.68 -8.75
N PRO A 371 20.96 4.88 -7.74
CA PRO A 371 22.21 5.04 -7.02
C PRO A 371 23.41 4.91 -7.97
N GLU A 372 24.35 5.85 -7.89
CA GLU A 372 25.64 5.72 -8.58
C GLU A 372 26.43 4.53 -8.01
N GLU A 373 27.14 3.81 -8.86
CA GLU A 373 27.90 2.63 -8.44
C GLU A 373 29.14 3.05 -7.63
N PRO A 374 29.25 2.65 -6.35
CA PRO A 374 30.34 3.09 -5.50
C PRO A 374 31.62 2.28 -5.76
N ALA A 375 32.76 2.96 -5.73
CA ALA A 375 34.02 2.28 -5.48
C ALA A 375 34.03 1.76 -4.04
N ALA A 376 34.40 0.48 -3.84
CA ALA A 376 34.48 -0.11 -2.53
C ALA A 376 35.48 0.64 -1.64
N SER A 377 35.05 1.03 -0.43
CA SER A 377 35.89 1.76 0.53
C SER A 377 36.61 0.85 1.53
N TYR A 378 36.40 -0.46 1.47
CA TYR A 378 36.97 -1.46 2.39
C TYR A 378 37.00 -2.86 1.76
N GLU A 379 37.85 -3.74 2.28
CA GLU A 379 37.84 -5.19 1.99
C GLU A 379 37.15 -5.96 3.14
N LEU A 380 36.50 -7.08 2.83
CA LEU A 380 35.76 -7.87 3.82
C LEU A 380 36.64 -8.57 4.87
N PRO A 381 36.23 -8.62 6.16
CA PRO A 381 34.99 -8.08 6.73
C PRO A 381 35.09 -6.60 7.12
N TYR A 382 33.96 -5.90 7.23
CA TYR A 382 33.93 -4.51 7.70
C TYR A 382 34.49 -4.36 9.12
N ALA A 383 35.42 -3.41 9.29
CA ALA A 383 36.10 -3.15 10.56
C ALA A 383 35.62 -1.87 11.29
N GLY A 384 34.67 -1.14 10.71
CA GLY A 384 34.05 0.04 11.34
C GLY A 384 33.02 -0.35 12.41
N GLY A 385 32.91 0.48 13.46
CA GLY A 385 31.98 0.28 14.58
C GLY A 385 30.64 0.98 14.41
N GLU A 386 30.53 1.89 13.44
CA GLU A 386 29.36 2.74 13.19
C GLU A 386 28.12 1.98 12.72
N TRP A 387 28.30 0.81 12.10
CA TRP A 387 27.23 -0.04 11.56
C TRP A 387 27.11 -1.38 12.32
N ALA A 388 27.40 -1.37 13.63
CA ALA A 388 27.36 -2.57 14.46
C ALA A 388 25.97 -3.24 14.49
N ASP A 389 24.88 -2.46 14.52
CA ASP A 389 23.51 -2.97 14.48
C ASP A 389 23.14 -3.54 13.10
N GLU A 390 23.66 -2.95 12.01
CA GLU A 390 23.58 -3.53 10.67
C GLU A 390 24.53 -4.70 10.40
N LEU A 391 25.38 -5.09 11.36
CA LEU A 391 26.14 -6.35 11.35
C LEU A 391 25.54 -7.41 12.29
N ALA A 392 24.90 -6.98 13.38
CA ALA A 392 24.35 -7.86 14.41
C ALA A 392 23.26 -8.81 13.90
N PRO A 393 23.13 -10.03 14.48
CA PRO A 393 21.99 -10.89 14.24
C PRO A 393 20.73 -10.39 14.99
N SER A 394 19.56 -10.73 14.48
CA SER A 394 18.26 -10.49 15.13
C SER A 394 17.34 -11.71 15.03
N LEU A 395 16.10 -11.61 15.53
CA LEU A 395 15.14 -12.72 15.44
C LEU A 395 14.81 -13.11 13.98
N LEU A 396 14.71 -12.11 13.10
CA LEU A 396 14.40 -12.28 11.67
C LEU A 396 15.65 -12.39 10.78
N ILE A 397 16.80 -11.93 11.28
CA ILE A 397 18.09 -11.90 10.58
C ILE A 397 19.11 -12.74 11.35
N GLN A 398 19.07 -14.07 11.21
CA GLN A 398 19.96 -14.98 11.95
C GLN A 398 21.40 -15.04 11.37
N SER A 399 22.04 -13.90 11.09
CA SER A 399 23.35 -13.82 10.43
C SER A 399 24.51 -14.55 11.15
N GLY A 400 24.34 -14.86 12.44
CA GLY A 400 25.29 -15.63 13.24
C GLY A 400 25.21 -17.16 13.07
N ASP A 401 24.15 -17.67 12.43
CA ASP A 401 23.86 -19.10 12.26
C ASP A 401 24.92 -19.83 11.41
N GLU A 402 25.18 -21.11 11.74
CA GLU A 402 26.21 -21.91 11.07
C GLU A 402 25.85 -22.30 9.64
N GLU A 403 24.57 -22.54 9.33
CA GLU A 403 24.11 -22.87 7.97
C GLU A 403 24.23 -21.64 7.05
N LEU A 404 23.73 -20.48 7.51
CA LEU A 404 23.84 -19.21 6.79
C LEU A 404 25.30 -18.80 6.55
N ARG A 405 26.14 -18.82 7.61
CA ARG A 405 27.56 -18.45 7.51
C ARG A 405 28.35 -19.38 6.58
N ARG A 406 28.13 -20.69 6.67
CA ARG A 406 28.77 -21.67 5.79
C ARG A 406 28.41 -21.41 4.32
N ILE A 407 27.11 -21.24 4.03
CA ILE A 407 26.63 -21.01 2.67
C ILE A 407 27.15 -19.69 2.11
N ALA A 408 27.11 -18.59 2.87
CA ALA A 408 27.62 -17.31 2.39
C ALA A 408 29.14 -17.36 2.13
N ALA A 409 29.92 -18.01 3.01
CA ALA A 409 31.35 -18.23 2.81
C ALA A 409 31.67 -19.10 1.58
N GLU A 410 30.89 -20.16 1.33
CA GLU A 410 30.98 -20.98 0.12
C GLU A 410 30.65 -20.19 -1.17
N LEU A 411 29.70 -19.25 -1.10
CA LEU A 411 29.27 -18.44 -2.24
C LEU A 411 30.26 -17.32 -2.60
N ILE A 412 30.88 -16.65 -1.61
CA ILE A 412 31.87 -15.58 -1.88
C ILE A 412 33.28 -16.16 -2.10
N GLY A 413 33.63 -17.26 -1.44
CA GLY A 413 34.94 -17.91 -1.53
C GLY A 413 36.11 -16.95 -1.26
N ALA A 414 36.81 -16.59 -2.33
CA ALA A 414 37.96 -15.69 -2.29
C ALA A 414 37.62 -14.20 -2.49
N GLU A 415 36.37 -13.85 -2.82
CA GLU A 415 35.95 -12.46 -3.06
C GLU A 415 36.01 -11.62 -1.78
N ARG A 416 36.59 -10.41 -1.86
CA ARG A 416 36.74 -9.47 -0.74
C ARG A 416 36.22 -8.07 -1.04
N ASP A 417 35.87 -7.76 -2.30
CA ASP A 417 35.09 -6.57 -2.61
C ASP A 417 33.64 -6.74 -2.07
N PRO A 418 33.15 -5.82 -1.22
CA PRO A 418 31.85 -5.96 -0.58
C PRO A 418 30.68 -5.84 -1.55
N LEU A 419 30.82 -5.13 -2.66
CA LEU A 419 29.76 -4.98 -3.67
C LEU A 419 29.70 -6.21 -4.58
N ALA A 420 30.85 -6.74 -5.02
CA ALA A 420 30.91 -7.97 -5.79
C ALA A 420 30.39 -9.18 -4.99
N ALA A 421 30.80 -9.28 -3.71
CA ALA A 421 30.27 -10.28 -2.78
C ALA A 421 28.74 -10.14 -2.59
N ALA A 422 28.24 -8.93 -2.32
CA ALA A 422 26.81 -8.68 -2.14
C ALA A 422 25.99 -9.02 -3.39
N ARG A 423 26.49 -8.68 -4.59
CA ARG A 423 25.87 -9.04 -5.88
C ARG A 423 25.87 -10.55 -6.12
N GLY A 424 26.96 -11.24 -5.81
CA GLY A 424 27.03 -12.71 -5.87
C GLY A 424 25.96 -13.37 -4.99
N LEU A 425 25.79 -12.88 -3.75
CA LEU A 425 24.74 -13.33 -2.82
C LEU A 425 23.33 -12.98 -3.33
N ASN A 426 23.09 -11.75 -3.78
CA ASN A 426 21.82 -11.26 -4.35
C ASN A 426 21.33 -12.17 -5.50
N GLN A 427 22.23 -12.42 -6.45
CA GLN A 427 22.00 -13.28 -7.60
C GLN A 427 21.74 -14.74 -7.22
N TRP A 428 22.34 -15.24 -6.13
CA TRP A 428 22.04 -16.57 -5.62
C TRP A 428 20.67 -16.63 -4.91
N VAL A 429 20.31 -15.64 -4.10
CA VAL A 429 18.99 -15.57 -3.43
C VAL A 429 17.88 -15.63 -4.48
N PHE A 430 17.91 -14.73 -5.47
CA PHE A 430 16.95 -14.66 -6.58
C PHE A 430 16.77 -15.99 -7.33
N ARG A 431 17.87 -16.73 -7.57
CA ARG A 431 17.81 -18.05 -8.26
C ARG A 431 17.42 -19.20 -7.35
N SER A 432 17.70 -19.11 -6.05
CA SER A 432 17.44 -20.20 -5.10
C SER A 432 16.00 -20.25 -4.59
N MET A 433 15.31 -19.10 -4.54
CA MET A 433 13.92 -18.99 -4.09
C MET A 433 12.95 -19.28 -5.24
N SER A 434 12.90 -20.55 -5.64
CA SER A 434 12.18 -21.03 -6.83
C SER A 434 10.64 -21.01 -6.71
N LYS A 435 10.10 -20.90 -5.50
CA LYS A 435 8.66 -20.70 -5.26
C LYS A 435 8.38 -19.27 -4.78
N LYS A 436 7.90 -18.41 -5.68
CA LYS A 436 7.38 -17.08 -5.34
C LYS A 436 5.94 -17.19 -4.83
N GLY A 437 5.78 -17.83 -3.67
CA GLY A 437 4.50 -18.10 -3.03
C GLY A 437 4.23 -17.15 -1.86
N PHE A 438 3.11 -16.45 -1.91
CA PHE A 438 2.69 -15.43 -0.93
C PHE A 438 2.01 -16.01 0.31
N SER A 439 1.95 -17.34 0.41
CA SER A 439 1.43 -18.09 1.56
C SER A 439 2.38 -18.15 2.75
N VAL A 440 3.66 -17.80 2.56
CA VAL A 440 4.60 -17.55 3.65
C VAL A 440 4.47 -16.10 4.09
N GLY A 441 3.82 -15.89 5.24
CA GLY A 441 3.75 -14.58 5.88
C GLY A 441 4.90 -14.40 6.86
N PHE A 442 5.90 -13.59 6.48
CA PHE A 442 7.01 -13.16 7.33
C PHE A 442 7.84 -14.33 7.88
N ALA A 443 8.47 -15.09 6.98
CA ALA A 443 9.52 -16.03 7.37
C ALA A 443 10.84 -15.32 7.68
N SER A 444 11.51 -15.82 8.72
CA SER A 444 12.86 -15.39 9.06
C SER A 444 13.89 -15.84 8.01
N ALA A 445 15.04 -15.17 7.95
CA ALA A 445 16.07 -15.44 6.93
C ALA A 445 16.50 -16.92 6.89
N LEU A 446 16.70 -17.56 8.05
CA LEU A 446 17.07 -18.97 8.16
C LEU A 446 15.95 -19.93 7.70
N GLU A 447 14.70 -19.51 7.81
CA GLU A 447 13.56 -20.29 7.32
C GLU A 447 13.38 -20.12 5.80
N ALA A 448 13.51 -18.90 5.28
CA ALA A 448 13.51 -18.62 3.84
C ALA A 448 14.62 -19.42 3.12
N LEU A 449 15.81 -19.51 3.74
CA LEU A 449 16.91 -20.37 3.32
C LEU A 449 16.49 -21.85 3.19
N ARG A 450 15.83 -22.42 4.21
CA ARG A 450 15.50 -23.84 4.23
C ARG A 450 14.29 -24.19 3.37
N ARG A 451 13.28 -23.31 3.29
CA ARG A 451 12.06 -23.51 2.48
C ARG A 451 12.24 -23.25 0.98
N ARG A 452 13.13 -22.32 0.60
CA ARG A 452 13.29 -21.82 -0.78
C ARG A 452 12.01 -21.19 -1.37
N GLU A 453 11.18 -20.60 -0.51
CA GLU A 453 9.90 -19.99 -0.86
C GLU A 453 9.64 -18.70 -0.06
N GLY A 454 8.90 -17.74 -0.64
CA GLY A 454 8.51 -16.47 0.00
C GLY A 454 8.32 -15.31 -1.00
N ASP A 455 7.98 -14.13 -0.50
CA ASP A 455 7.83 -12.89 -1.28
C ASP A 455 9.01 -11.92 -1.09
N CYS A 456 8.85 -10.65 -1.49
CA CYS A 456 9.86 -9.60 -1.35
C CYS A 456 10.50 -9.55 0.05
N THR A 457 9.70 -9.83 1.08
CA THR A 457 10.10 -9.85 2.49
C THR A 457 11.18 -10.91 2.72
N GLU A 458 10.88 -12.17 2.41
CA GLU A 458 11.79 -13.30 2.65
C GLU A 458 13.07 -13.19 1.82
N HIS A 459 12.98 -12.70 0.58
CA HIS A 459 14.15 -12.45 -0.27
C HIS A 459 15.06 -11.38 0.36
N ALA A 460 14.50 -10.26 0.84
CA ALA A 460 15.25 -9.18 1.47
C ALA A 460 15.86 -9.57 2.83
N LEU A 461 15.12 -10.31 3.67
CA LEU A 461 15.63 -10.81 4.95
C LEU A 461 16.76 -11.82 4.74
N LEU A 462 16.62 -12.76 3.78
CA LEU A 462 17.65 -13.74 3.45
C LEU A 462 18.93 -13.08 2.93
N LEU A 463 18.84 -12.14 1.98
CA LEU A 463 20.03 -11.42 1.49
C LEU A 463 20.69 -10.62 2.61
N THR A 464 19.91 -9.92 3.44
CA THR A 464 20.44 -9.16 4.60
C THR A 464 21.23 -10.07 5.54
N ALA A 465 20.71 -11.26 5.87
CA ALA A 465 21.39 -12.21 6.75
C ALA A 465 22.68 -12.77 6.14
N LEU A 466 22.67 -13.13 4.86
CA LEU A 466 23.85 -13.63 4.14
C LEU A 466 24.95 -12.56 4.10
N CYS A 467 24.60 -11.31 3.76
CA CYS A 467 25.56 -10.20 3.74
C CYS A 467 26.18 -9.96 5.13
N ARG A 468 25.38 -9.89 6.19
CA ARG A 468 25.88 -9.76 7.58
C ARG A 468 26.79 -10.93 7.97
N SER A 469 26.46 -12.15 7.54
CA SER A 469 27.20 -13.37 7.90
C SER A 469 28.65 -13.42 7.38
N VAL A 470 28.97 -12.62 6.35
CA VAL A 470 30.33 -12.42 5.80
C VAL A 470 30.94 -11.06 6.14
N GLY A 471 30.28 -10.27 7.01
CA GLY A 471 30.79 -8.98 7.47
C GLY A 471 30.51 -7.79 6.55
N ILE A 472 29.48 -7.86 5.70
CA ILE A 472 28.90 -6.70 5.01
C ILE A 472 27.81 -6.12 5.93
N PRO A 473 27.89 -4.85 6.38
CA PRO A 473 26.79 -4.23 7.10
C PRO A 473 25.59 -4.10 6.16
N ALA A 474 24.45 -4.65 6.55
CA ALA A 474 23.27 -4.73 5.71
C ALA A 474 21.98 -4.49 6.50
N ARG A 475 20.96 -3.95 5.84
CA ARG A 475 19.63 -3.70 6.42
C ARG A 475 18.52 -3.90 5.40
N ALA A 476 17.33 -4.21 5.87
CA ALA A 476 16.17 -4.27 4.99
C ALA A 476 15.58 -2.87 4.81
N VAL A 477 14.97 -2.64 3.66
CA VAL A 477 14.43 -1.35 3.23
C VAL A 477 12.95 -1.53 2.88
N SER A 478 12.08 -0.80 3.57
CA SER A 478 10.65 -0.72 3.27
C SER A 478 10.41 0.46 2.32
N GLY A 479 9.67 0.24 1.24
CA GLY A 479 9.34 1.30 0.30
C GLY A 479 8.23 0.94 -0.67
N LEU A 480 8.16 1.69 -1.77
CA LEU A 480 7.26 1.43 -2.89
C LEU A 480 8.07 1.09 -4.16
N ILE A 481 7.55 0.18 -4.98
CA ILE A 481 7.99 0.01 -6.38
C ILE A 481 6.89 0.43 -7.33
N TYR A 482 7.26 0.96 -8.49
CA TYR A 482 6.33 1.00 -9.61
C TYR A 482 6.11 -0.41 -10.19
N PHE A 483 4.86 -0.85 -10.24
CA PHE A 483 4.43 -2.10 -10.87
C PHE A 483 3.05 -1.92 -11.52
N ARG A 484 2.91 -2.31 -12.80
CA ARG A 484 1.65 -2.24 -13.59
C ARG A 484 0.83 -0.96 -13.37
N GLY A 485 1.49 0.20 -13.38
CA GLY A 485 0.83 1.50 -13.30
C GLY A 485 0.51 2.02 -11.92
N ALA A 486 0.81 1.27 -10.86
CA ALA A 486 0.69 1.74 -9.49
C ALA A 486 2.05 1.70 -8.78
N PHE A 487 2.16 2.44 -7.68
CA PHE A 487 3.20 2.26 -6.69
C PHE A 487 2.66 1.36 -5.57
N GLY A 488 3.28 0.19 -5.38
CA GLY A 488 2.89 -0.80 -4.37
C GLY A 488 4.02 -1.05 -3.38
N TYR A 489 3.66 -1.47 -2.16
CA TYR A 489 4.65 -1.84 -1.13
C TYR A 489 5.62 -2.92 -1.62
N HIS A 490 6.88 -2.76 -1.24
CA HIS A 490 7.96 -3.72 -1.50
C HIS A 490 9.05 -3.62 -0.43
N MET A 491 9.79 -4.72 -0.26
CA MET A 491 10.98 -4.78 0.59
C MET A 491 12.20 -5.25 -0.20
N TRP A 492 13.34 -4.59 0.03
CA TRP A 492 14.63 -4.95 -0.56
C TRP A 492 15.78 -4.78 0.46
N THR A 493 17.03 -4.95 0.04
CA THR A 493 18.20 -4.88 0.92
C THR A 493 19.09 -3.69 0.58
N GLU A 494 19.62 -3.02 1.60
CA GLU A 494 20.74 -2.09 1.49
C GLU A 494 22.00 -2.71 2.10
N VAL A 495 23.12 -2.59 1.39
CA VAL A 495 24.46 -2.98 1.87
C VAL A 495 25.37 -1.76 1.97
N PHE A 496 26.21 -1.70 3.00
CA PHE A 496 27.21 -0.64 3.12
C PHE A 496 28.50 -1.03 2.40
N THR A 497 28.96 -0.18 1.49
CA THR A 497 30.16 -0.38 0.64
C THR A 497 31.16 0.78 0.75
N GLY A 498 30.89 1.71 1.68
CA GLY A 498 31.42 3.08 1.71
C GLY A 498 30.30 4.11 1.59
N VAL A 499 29.25 3.75 0.84
CA VAL A 499 27.91 4.32 0.91
C VAL A 499 26.89 3.20 1.09
N TRP A 500 25.64 3.56 1.42
CA TRP A 500 24.52 2.61 1.40
C TRP A 500 24.07 2.38 -0.05
N PHE A 501 24.16 1.14 -0.51
CA PHE A 501 23.84 0.74 -1.88
C PHE A 501 22.74 -0.34 -1.88
N PRO A 502 21.60 -0.11 -2.58
CA PRO A 502 20.47 -1.04 -2.57
C PRO A 502 20.55 -2.12 -3.67
N LEU A 503 20.16 -3.33 -3.29
CA LEU A 503 20.06 -4.52 -4.12
C LEU A 503 18.66 -5.14 -3.96
N ASP A 504 18.10 -5.68 -5.06
CA ASP A 504 16.77 -6.31 -5.04
C ASP A 504 16.87 -7.83 -5.32
N PRO A 505 16.77 -8.69 -4.29
CA PRO A 505 16.81 -10.13 -4.47
C PRO A 505 15.51 -10.75 -4.99
N ALA A 506 14.37 -10.04 -4.95
CA ALA A 506 13.09 -10.54 -5.45
C ALA A 506 12.98 -10.42 -6.99
N PHE A 507 13.62 -9.40 -7.56
CA PHE A 507 13.73 -9.16 -9.00
C PHE A 507 15.12 -9.45 -9.58
N GLY A 508 16.12 -9.74 -8.74
CA GLY A 508 17.50 -10.05 -9.17
C GLY A 508 18.26 -8.83 -9.69
N LEU A 509 18.01 -7.66 -9.11
CA LEU A 509 18.63 -6.39 -9.54
C LEU A 509 19.89 -6.11 -8.71
N ASP A 510 21.03 -5.99 -9.40
CA ASP A 510 22.33 -5.64 -8.81
C ASP A 510 22.55 -4.11 -8.67
N SER A 511 21.47 -3.34 -8.83
CA SER A 511 21.26 -1.92 -8.56
C SER A 511 19.76 -1.63 -8.75
N VAL A 512 19.09 -1.01 -7.78
CA VAL A 512 17.67 -0.62 -7.94
C VAL A 512 17.53 0.54 -8.93
N ASP A 513 16.38 0.64 -9.59
CA ASP A 513 16.02 1.76 -10.47
C ASP A 513 15.40 2.93 -9.68
N ALA A 514 15.26 4.09 -10.33
CA ALA A 514 14.67 5.28 -9.71
C ALA A 514 13.15 5.17 -9.42
N THR A 515 12.48 4.06 -9.78
CA THR A 515 11.09 3.77 -9.41
C THR A 515 10.95 2.99 -8.10
N HIS A 516 12.07 2.62 -7.45
CA HIS A 516 12.09 2.13 -6.08
C HIS A 516 12.13 3.30 -5.09
N VAL A 517 10.97 3.73 -4.62
CA VAL A 517 10.78 4.84 -3.68
C VAL A 517 11.03 4.36 -2.25
N LYS A 518 12.24 4.56 -1.73
CA LYS A 518 12.57 4.24 -0.34
C LYS A 518 11.76 5.09 0.64
N ILE A 519 11.11 4.45 1.61
CA ILE A 519 10.39 5.11 2.69
C ILE A 519 11.17 5.00 4.01
N ALA A 520 11.65 3.81 4.37
CA ALA A 520 12.40 3.56 5.60
C ALA A 520 13.42 2.43 5.44
N ALA A 521 14.34 2.31 6.38
CA ALA A 521 15.21 1.14 6.53
C ALA A 521 15.28 0.75 8.02
N ASP A 522 15.30 -0.56 8.29
CA ASP A 522 15.28 -1.13 9.64
C ASP A 522 16.37 -2.21 9.76
N THR A 523 17.09 -2.23 10.89
CA THR A 523 18.10 -3.23 11.21
C THR A 523 17.50 -4.60 11.55
N MET A 524 16.17 -4.66 11.70
CA MET A 524 15.37 -5.78 12.21
C MET A 524 15.68 -6.14 13.67
N ALA A 525 16.31 -5.24 14.43
CA ALA A 525 16.57 -5.40 15.87
C ALA A 525 15.32 -5.22 16.75
N GLY A 526 14.18 -4.81 16.16
CA GLY A 526 12.85 -4.79 16.80
C GLY A 526 12.38 -6.18 17.24
N GLY A 527 12.60 -7.20 16.39
CA GLY A 527 12.22 -8.59 16.63
C GLY A 527 10.73 -8.90 16.44
N ALA A 528 9.84 -7.97 16.74
CA ALA A 528 8.42 -8.03 16.40
C ALA A 528 8.20 -7.71 14.90
N THR A 529 7.25 -8.39 14.25
CA THR A 529 7.01 -8.23 12.80
C THR A 529 6.52 -6.83 12.39
N GLY A 530 5.88 -6.10 13.30
CA GLY A 530 5.20 -4.82 13.01
C GLY A 530 6.10 -3.59 12.86
N SER A 531 7.31 -3.54 13.42
CA SER A 531 8.12 -2.29 13.45
C SER A 531 8.44 -1.76 12.05
N SER A 532 8.78 -2.66 11.14
CA SER A 532 9.13 -2.44 9.74
C SER A 532 8.01 -1.82 8.89
N PHE A 533 6.77 -1.89 9.38
CA PHE A 533 5.56 -1.40 8.71
C PHE A 533 5.09 -0.03 9.22
N VAL A 534 5.54 0.38 10.40
CA VAL A 534 5.15 1.67 10.99
C VAL A 534 5.39 2.86 10.04
N PRO A 535 6.54 2.99 9.34
CA PRO A 535 6.77 4.11 8.42
C PRO A 535 5.92 4.07 7.14
N LEU A 536 5.30 2.93 6.81
CA LEU A 536 4.45 2.79 5.63
C LEU A 536 3.00 3.24 5.90
N LEU A 537 2.56 3.22 7.17
CA LEU A 537 1.24 3.70 7.61
C LEU A 537 1.02 5.19 7.32
N ASP A 538 2.11 5.97 7.28
CA ASP A 538 2.12 7.39 6.91
C ASP A 538 2.04 7.64 5.39
N VAL A 539 2.15 6.58 4.58
CA VAL A 539 2.32 6.64 3.11
C VAL A 539 1.14 5.98 2.39
N MET A 540 0.92 4.69 2.62
CA MET A 540 -0.04 3.90 1.86
C MET A 540 -1.47 4.33 2.18
N GLY A 541 -2.29 4.53 1.14
CA GLY A 541 -3.64 5.08 1.23
C GLY A 541 -3.72 6.58 1.61
N ARG A 542 -2.60 7.23 1.96
CA ARG A 542 -2.54 8.63 2.45
C ARG A 542 -1.86 9.60 1.49
N ILE A 543 -1.21 9.11 0.43
CA ILE A 543 -0.68 9.93 -0.65
C ILE A 543 -1.18 9.44 -2.01
N ASP A 544 -1.42 10.37 -2.92
CA ASP A 544 -1.56 10.11 -4.35
C ASP A 544 -0.24 10.47 -5.06
N LEU A 545 0.17 9.65 -6.04
CA LEU A 545 1.46 9.76 -6.72
C LEU A 545 1.29 10.01 -8.22
N GLU A 546 1.94 11.06 -8.72
CA GLU A 546 1.93 11.44 -10.13
C GLU A 546 3.37 11.43 -10.70
N VAL A 547 3.62 10.61 -11.72
CA VAL A 547 4.87 10.64 -12.49
C VAL A 547 4.86 11.85 -13.43
N VAL A 548 5.54 12.93 -13.03
CA VAL A 548 5.63 14.19 -13.79
C VAL A 548 6.61 14.03 -14.97
N GLU A 549 7.78 13.46 -14.68
CA GLU A 549 8.90 13.32 -15.61
C GLU A 549 9.76 12.12 -15.23
N TYR A 550 10.39 11.46 -16.20
CA TYR A 550 11.46 10.51 -15.92
C TYR A 550 12.54 10.47 -17.02
N MET A 551 13.75 10.07 -16.63
CA MET A 551 14.88 9.76 -17.49
C MET A 551 15.04 8.25 -17.59
N SER A 552 15.19 7.71 -18.80
CA SER A 552 15.42 6.28 -19.03
C SER A 552 16.36 6.09 -20.20
N ARG A 553 17.54 5.47 -19.96
CA ARG A 553 18.57 5.22 -20.99
C ARG A 553 19.02 6.48 -21.75
N GLY A 554 19.07 7.62 -21.05
CA GLY A 554 19.47 8.93 -21.59
C GLY A 554 18.35 9.74 -22.23
N SER A 555 17.18 9.16 -22.53
CA SER A 555 16.00 9.89 -23.01
C SER A 555 15.18 10.47 -21.85
N ARG A 556 14.61 11.67 -22.05
CA ARG A 556 13.73 12.37 -21.09
C ARG A 556 12.27 12.25 -21.55
N PHE A 557 11.37 11.95 -20.62
CA PHE A 557 9.95 11.73 -20.89
C PHE A 557 9.08 12.58 -19.96
N THR A 558 8.33 13.55 -20.51
CA THR A 558 7.49 14.53 -19.78
C THR A 558 6.04 14.51 -20.25
N GLY A 559 5.11 14.98 -19.40
CA GLY A 559 3.69 15.09 -19.75
C GLY A 559 2.84 13.85 -19.46
N ALA A 560 1.51 13.98 -19.53
CA ALA A 560 0.57 12.97 -19.02
C ALA A 560 0.25 11.81 -19.99
N ARG A 561 0.60 11.91 -21.28
CA ARG A 561 0.38 10.86 -22.30
C ARG A 561 1.72 10.41 -22.90
N PRO A 562 1.84 9.17 -23.41
CA PRO A 562 3.07 8.70 -24.02
C PRO A 562 3.50 9.54 -25.23
N ALA A 563 4.81 9.74 -25.39
CA ALA A 563 5.33 10.45 -26.56
C ALA A 563 5.10 9.65 -27.86
N LEU A 564 4.43 10.29 -28.82
CA LEU A 564 4.25 9.85 -30.19
C LEU A 564 4.83 10.88 -31.15
N GLU A 565 5.72 10.42 -32.03
CA GLU A 565 6.31 11.16 -33.13
C GLU A 565 5.69 10.64 -34.43
N ILE A 566 5.10 11.53 -35.23
CA ILE A 566 4.43 11.20 -36.49
C ILE A 566 5.00 12.12 -37.57
N ASP A 567 5.70 11.53 -38.55
CA ASP A 567 6.25 12.23 -39.71
C ASP A 567 5.75 11.57 -41.02
N GLY A 568 4.72 12.17 -41.61
CA GLY A 568 4.02 11.66 -42.79
C GLY A 568 3.39 10.29 -42.53
N ALA A 569 4.05 9.23 -43.01
CA ALA A 569 3.66 7.84 -42.78
C ALA A 569 4.49 7.15 -41.69
N SER A 570 5.56 7.77 -41.19
CA SER A 570 6.42 7.21 -40.15
C SER A 570 5.81 7.48 -38.77
N VAL A 571 5.64 6.44 -37.97
CA VAL A 571 5.12 6.51 -36.60
C VAL A 571 6.17 5.94 -35.65
N ARG A 572 6.48 6.67 -34.59
CA ARG A 572 7.51 6.31 -33.60
C ARG A 572 7.03 6.65 -32.19
N SER A 573 7.27 5.76 -31.23
CA SER A 573 7.17 6.07 -29.80
C SER A 573 8.51 5.70 -29.15
N PRO A 574 9.40 6.68 -28.88
CA PRO A 574 10.68 6.42 -28.23
C PRO A 574 10.51 5.82 -26.83
N GLU A 575 9.44 6.22 -26.14
CA GLU A 575 9.04 5.74 -24.81
C GLU A 575 8.77 4.22 -24.80
N HIS A 576 8.11 3.72 -25.84
CA HIS A 576 7.90 2.29 -26.03
C HIS A 576 9.03 1.61 -26.81
N ARG A 577 9.94 2.37 -27.45
CA ARG A 577 11.03 1.88 -28.31
C ARG A 577 10.55 1.10 -29.54
N ILE A 578 9.47 1.59 -30.14
CA ILE A 578 8.88 1.06 -31.39
C ILE A 578 8.80 2.15 -32.47
N ALA A 579 9.09 1.78 -33.71
CA ALA A 579 8.80 2.57 -34.90
C ALA A 579 8.25 1.68 -36.02
N PHE A 580 7.41 2.23 -36.90
CA PHE A 580 6.86 1.58 -38.09
C PHE A 580 6.40 2.62 -39.12
N LYS A 581 6.05 2.17 -40.33
CA LYS A 581 5.47 3.01 -41.38
C LYS A 581 4.08 2.55 -41.75
N THR A 582 3.11 3.45 -41.72
CA THR A 582 1.72 3.16 -42.06
C THR A 582 1.55 3.09 -43.59
N PRO A 583 0.61 2.27 -44.10
CA PRO A 583 0.21 2.35 -45.50
C PRO A 583 -0.46 3.71 -45.80
N PRO A 584 -0.43 4.21 -47.05
CA PRO A 584 -0.95 5.54 -47.40
C PRO A 584 -2.42 5.79 -47.06
N LEU A 585 -3.21 4.73 -46.90
CA LEU A 585 -4.65 4.75 -46.58
C LEU A 585 -4.93 4.72 -45.07
N TRP A 586 -3.93 4.47 -44.23
CA TRP A 586 -4.04 4.50 -42.77
C TRP A 586 -3.33 5.74 -42.22
N ARG A 587 -4.09 6.82 -42.06
CA ARG A 587 -3.64 8.04 -41.38
C ARG A 587 -3.82 7.87 -39.87
N PRO A 588 -2.77 8.04 -39.04
CA PRO A 588 -2.93 8.03 -37.60
C PRO A 588 -3.76 9.22 -37.14
N THR A 589 -4.71 9.00 -36.23
CA THR A 589 -5.20 10.08 -35.38
C THR A 589 -4.28 10.25 -34.18
N GLU A 590 -4.42 11.37 -33.47
CA GLU A 590 -3.95 11.44 -32.07
C GLU A 590 -4.52 10.26 -31.24
N PRO A 591 -3.78 9.80 -30.20
CA PRO A 591 -4.27 8.76 -29.32
C PRO A 591 -5.54 9.22 -28.60
N ARG A 592 -6.63 8.45 -28.78
CA ARG A 592 -7.92 8.71 -28.12
C ARG A 592 -7.78 8.56 -26.60
N GLU A 593 -8.71 9.19 -25.88
CA GLU A 593 -8.77 9.11 -24.42
C GLU A 593 -9.05 7.67 -23.97
N LEU A 594 -8.07 7.09 -23.29
CA LEU A 594 -8.01 5.69 -22.89
C LEU A 594 -7.19 5.55 -21.59
N PRO A 595 -7.31 4.43 -20.86
CA PRO A 595 -6.51 4.17 -19.67
C PRO A 595 -5.00 4.24 -19.96
N ALA A 596 -4.22 4.71 -18.98
CA ALA A 596 -2.78 4.95 -19.10
C ALA A 596 -1.94 3.68 -19.37
N ASP A 597 -2.55 2.51 -19.30
CA ASP A 597 -2.08 1.17 -19.67
C ASP A 597 -1.69 1.01 -21.16
N TYR A 598 -2.28 1.83 -22.05
CA TYR A 598 -2.26 1.55 -23.49
C TYR A 598 -1.70 2.72 -24.31
N LEU A 599 -0.64 2.46 -25.08
CA LEU A 599 -0.46 3.17 -26.34
C LEU A 599 -1.42 2.54 -27.36
N GLN A 600 -2.65 3.06 -27.45
CA GLN A 600 -3.61 2.64 -28.47
C GLN A 600 -3.84 3.74 -29.51
N MET A 601 -3.35 3.49 -30.72
CA MET A 601 -3.62 4.33 -31.90
C MET A 601 -4.74 3.70 -32.73
N PHE A 602 -5.66 4.54 -33.23
CA PHE A 602 -6.69 4.15 -34.19
C PHE A 602 -6.39 4.77 -35.55
N TYR A 603 -6.70 4.01 -36.59
CA TYR A 603 -6.57 4.43 -37.99
C TYR A 603 -7.95 4.33 -38.64
N PRO A 604 -8.74 5.41 -38.67
CA PRO A 604 -9.99 5.43 -39.42
C PRO A 604 -9.65 5.32 -40.92
N PRO A 605 -10.23 4.35 -41.64
CA PRO A 605 -10.06 4.28 -43.09
C PRO A 605 -10.71 5.47 -43.80
N GLU A 606 -10.25 5.79 -45.01
CA GLU A 606 -11.08 6.57 -45.94
C GLU A 606 -12.36 5.78 -46.31
N PRO A 607 -13.47 6.44 -46.69
CA PRO A 607 -14.81 5.81 -46.76
C PRO A 607 -14.99 4.62 -47.70
N SER A 608 -13.98 4.24 -48.47
CA SER A 608 -13.96 3.06 -49.35
C SER A 608 -13.41 1.78 -48.69
N HIS A 609 -12.77 1.86 -47.52
CA HIS A 609 -12.26 0.67 -46.79
C HIS A 609 -13.08 0.44 -45.52
N LEU A 610 -13.41 -0.84 -45.25
CA LEU A 610 -14.21 -1.24 -44.08
C LEU A 610 -13.36 -1.60 -42.86
N ALA A 611 -12.05 -1.75 -43.02
CA ALA A 611 -11.16 -2.23 -41.98
C ALA A 611 -10.49 -1.09 -41.20
N ALA A 612 -10.53 -1.18 -39.88
CA ALA A 612 -9.81 -0.26 -38.99
C ALA A 612 -8.58 -0.96 -38.41
N LEU A 613 -7.41 -0.30 -38.49
CA LEU A 613 -6.24 -0.73 -37.72
C LEU A 613 -6.29 -0.13 -36.31
N ALA A 614 -6.02 -0.97 -35.32
CA ALA A 614 -5.65 -0.57 -33.97
C ALA A 614 -4.24 -1.07 -33.64
N VAL A 615 -3.37 -0.19 -33.16
CA VAL A 615 -2.02 -0.56 -32.67
C VAL A 615 -2.02 -0.40 -31.16
N LYS A 616 -1.80 -1.48 -30.41
CA LYS A 616 -1.77 -1.51 -28.93
C LYS A 616 -0.38 -1.93 -28.44
N ALA A 617 0.34 -1.05 -27.73
CA ALA A 617 1.43 -1.49 -26.86
C ALA A 617 0.87 -1.82 -25.48
N ILE A 618 1.27 -2.97 -24.92
CA ILE A 618 0.84 -3.45 -23.60
C ILE A 618 2.07 -3.96 -22.84
N VAL A 619 2.30 -3.39 -21.66
CA VAL A 619 3.38 -3.78 -20.77
C VAL A 619 2.90 -4.95 -19.91
N VAL A 620 3.59 -6.09 -19.99
CA VAL A 620 3.29 -7.27 -19.16
C VAL A 620 4.23 -7.34 -17.96
N GLY A 621 3.68 -7.79 -16.84
CA GLY A 621 4.47 -8.10 -15.66
C GLY A 621 5.46 -9.24 -15.91
N TYR A 622 6.36 -9.43 -14.95
CA TYR A 622 7.43 -10.43 -14.99
C TYR A 622 6.98 -11.83 -15.48
N ASP A 623 7.87 -12.45 -16.26
CA ASP A 623 7.81 -13.85 -16.72
C ASP A 623 6.62 -14.23 -17.63
N PHE A 624 6.13 -13.27 -18.42
CA PHE A 624 5.16 -13.53 -19.48
C PHE A 624 5.79 -14.26 -20.68
N SER A 625 5.81 -15.59 -20.62
CA SER A 625 6.05 -16.44 -21.79
C SER A 625 5.01 -16.18 -22.89
N LEU A 626 5.30 -16.61 -24.13
CA LEU A 626 4.35 -16.50 -25.25
C LEU A 626 3.01 -17.21 -24.96
N GLY A 627 3.03 -18.32 -24.21
CA GLY A 627 1.82 -19.01 -23.74
C GLY A 627 1.05 -18.24 -22.65
N GLY A 628 1.74 -17.41 -21.86
CA GLY A 628 1.10 -16.43 -20.97
C GLY A 628 0.35 -15.36 -21.75
N ALA A 629 0.98 -14.79 -22.77
CA ALA A 629 0.34 -13.82 -23.67
C ALA A 629 -0.89 -14.42 -24.39
N GLU A 630 -0.79 -15.66 -24.87
CA GLU A 630 -1.92 -16.39 -25.46
C GLU A 630 -3.07 -16.58 -24.47
N ASN A 631 -2.80 -16.97 -23.22
CA ASN A 631 -3.83 -17.13 -22.18
C ASN A 631 -4.50 -15.81 -21.82
N GLU A 632 -3.74 -14.72 -21.63
CA GLU A 632 -4.30 -13.42 -21.25
C GLU A 632 -5.17 -12.84 -22.37
N ILE A 633 -4.71 -12.91 -23.63
CA ILE A 633 -5.48 -12.44 -24.79
C ILE A 633 -6.74 -13.30 -25.00
N SER A 634 -6.67 -14.62 -24.76
CA SER A 634 -7.84 -15.52 -24.83
C SER A 634 -8.98 -15.09 -23.91
N ARG A 635 -8.68 -14.52 -22.72
CA ARG A 635 -9.69 -14.02 -21.78
C ARG A 635 -10.51 -12.85 -22.34
N TYR A 636 -9.95 -12.07 -23.26
CA TYR A 636 -10.62 -10.92 -23.88
C TYR A 636 -11.39 -11.26 -25.16
N VAL A 637 -11.10 -12.39 -25.83
CA VAL A 637 -11.62 -12.66 -27.19
C VAL A 637 -12.32 -14.02 -27.37
N GLY A 638 -12.39 -14.85 -26.34
CA GLY A 638 -13.20 -16.08 -26.33
C GLY A 638 -12.63 -17.28 -27.09
N GLY A 639 -11.55 -17.11 -27.87
CA GLY A 639 -10.84 -18.18 -28.56
C GLY A 639 -10.21 -17.71 -29.88
N PHE A 640 -9.45 -18.59 -30.54
CA PHE A 640 -8.82 -18.31 -31.83
C PHE A 640 -9.26 -19.32 -32.90
N GLU A 641 -9.54 -18.85 -34.12
CA GLU A 641 -9.86 -19.71 -35.26
C GLU A 641 -8.60 -20.28 -35.91
N SER A 642 -7.51 -19.50 -35.95
CA SER A 642 -6.20 -20.00 -36.39
C SER A 642 -5.02 -19.30 -35.70
N ARG A 643 -3.89 -20.01 -35.68
CA ARG A 643 -2.62 -19.61 -35.07
C ARG A 643 -1.48 -19.89 -36.04
N ARG A 644 -0.59 -18.91 -36.25
CA ARG A 644 0.63 -19.08 -37.03
C ARG A 644 1.79 -18.29 -36.42
N ALA A 645 2.87 -18.98 -36.06
CA ALA A 645 4.14 -18.33 -35.82
C ALA A 645 4.68 -17.77 -37.15
N THR A 646 5.08 -16.51 -37.16
CA THR A 646 5.63 -15.81 -38.33
C THR A 646 6.93 -15.09 -37.96
N ARG A 647 7.72 -14.72 -38.97
CA ARG A 647 9.00 -14.04 -38.79
C ARG A 647 9.03 -12.76 -39.62
N ILE A 648 9.35 -11.64 -38.98
CA ILE A 648 9.23 -10.30 -39.52
C ILE A 648 10.55 -9.59 -39.27
N GLY A 649 11.27 -9.29 -40.36
CA GLY A 649 12.69 -8.95 -40.28
C GLY A 649 13.46 -10.03 -39.51
N HIS A 650 14.04 -9.67 -38.37
CA HIS A 650 14.74 -10.60 -37.48
C HIS A 650 13.86 -11.16 -36.36
N THR A 651 12.70 -10.56 -36.10
CA THR A 651 11.84 -10.83 -34.93
C THR A 651 10.86 -11.98 -35.19
N SER A 652 10.65 -12.82 -34.18
CA SER A 652 9.57 -13.82 -34.16
C SER A 652 8.28 -13.21 -33.61
N ALA A 653 7.16 -13.44 -34.27
CA ALA A 653 5.86 -12.93 -33.86
C ALA A 653 4.77 -14.01 -33.98
N LEU A 654 3.66 -13.80 -33.28
CA LEU A 654 2.51 -14.70 -33.27
C LEU A 654 1.33 -14.04 -33.98
N ARG A 655 0.95 -14.54 -35.16
CA ARG A 655 -0.27 -14.14 -35.86
C ARG A 655 -1.42 -15.03 -35.39
N LEU A 656 -2.48 -14.41 -34.91
CA LEU A 656 -3.71 -15.02 -34.45
C LEU A 656 -4.86 -14.46 -35.29
N GLU A 657 -5.69 -15.32 -35.84
CA GLU A 657 -6.92 -14.92 -36.52
C GLU A 657 -8.11 -15.52 -35.79
N PHE A 658 -9.13 -14.69 -35.57
CA PHE A 658 -10.32 -15.08 -34.84
C PHE A 658 -11.53 -14.29 -35.33
N LYS A 659 -12.71 -14.78 -34.96
CA LYS A 659 -13.97 -14.11 -35.19
C LYS A 659 -14.63 -13.84 -33.86
N ASP A 660 -15.02 -12.60 -33.62
CA ASP A 660 -15.71 -12.20 -32.40
C ASP A 660 -17.04 -12.97 -32.28
N PRO A 661 -17.31 -13.65 -31.14
CA PRO A 661 -18.50 -14.47 -30.98
C PRO A 661 -19.78 -13.66 -30.72
N VAL A 662 -19.69 -12.35 -30.48
CA VAL A 662 -20.82 -11.46 -30.15
C VAL A 662 -21.30 -10.69 -31.37
N ASP A 663 -20.39 -10.07 -32.13
CA ASP A 663 -20.73 -9.24 -33.30
C ASP A 663 -20.31 -9.85 -34.65
N GLY A 664 -19.48 -10.90 -34.65
CA GLY A 664 -19.03 -11.59 -35.85
C GLY A 664 -17.88 -10.92 -36.61
N LEU A 665 -17.24 -9.88 -36.06
CA LEU A 665 -16.07 -9.25 -36.67
C LEU A 665 -14.90 -10.24 -36.78
N ARG A 666 -14.36 -10.43 -37.99
CA ARG A 666 -13.04 -11.08 -38.16
C ARG A 666 -11.97 -10.13 -37.64
N ARG A 667 -11.07 -10.59 -36.78
CA ARG A 667 -9.89 -9.86 -36.33
C ARG A 667 -8.61 -10.62 -36.66
N VAL A 668 -7.63 -9.92 -37.19
CA VAL A 668 -6.26 -10.42 -37.37
C VAL A 668 -5.38 -9.67 -36.38
N SER A 669 -4.87 -10.38 -35.37
CA SER A 669 -3.95 -9.83 -34.36
C SER A 669 -2.55 -10.39 -34.56
N LEU A 670 -1.54 -9.53 -34.49
CA LEU A 670 -0.14 -9.90 -34.53
C LEU A 670 0.56 -9.42 -33.27
N ILE A 671 1.17 -10.34 -32.54
CA ILE A 671 1.80 -10.10 -31.24
C ILE A 671 3.31 -10.28 -31.35
N PHE A 672 4.05 -9.26 -30.92
CA PHE A 672 5.50 -9.28 -30.72
C PHE A 672 5.85 -9.21 -29.23
N LEU A 673 7.01 -9.73 -28.84
CA LEU A 673 7.59 -9.54 -27.50
C LEU A 673 8.93 -8.80 -27.61
N ASP A 674 9.11 -7.72 -26.83
CA ASP A 674 10.39 -7.02 -26.61
C ASP A 674 10.64 -6.91 -25.10
N GLY A 675 11.25 -7.96 -24.54
CA GLY A 675 11.45 -8.08 -23.09
C GLY A 675 10.12 -8.25 -22.34
N ASP A 676 9.79 -7.25 -21.52
CA ASP A 676 8.59 -7.12 -20.69
C ASP A 676 7.41 -6.41 -21.39
N THR A 677 7.58 -5.98 -22.64
CA THR A 677 6.52 -5.32 -23.43
C THR A 677 6.05 -6.22 -24.56
N TYR A 678 4.73 -6.35 -24.75
CA TYR A 678 4.17 -6.90 -25.98
C TYR A 678 3.49 -5.84 -26.84
N PHE A 679 3.64 -5.98 -28.15
CA PHE A 679 2.99 -5.11 -29.13
C PHE A 679 1.96 -5.93 -29.89
N MET A 680 0.69 -5.57 -29.76
CA MET A 680 -0.41 -6.19 -30.47
C MET A 680 -0.95 -5.22 -31.53
N PHE A 681 -0.70 -5.56 -32.80
CA PHE A 681 -1.30 -4.90 -33.95
C PHE A 681 -2.57 -5.68 -34.29
N THR A 682 -3.73 -5.04 -34.27
CA THR A 682 -5.04 -5.67 -34.54
C THR A 682 -5.72 -4.97 -35.71
N LEU A 683 -6.03 -5.71 -36.76
CA LEU A 683 -6.84 -5.26 -37.89
C LEU A 683 -8.25 -5.82 -37.74
N GLU A 684 -9.24 -4.93 -37.66
CA GLU A 684 -10.65 -5.27 -37.47
C GLU A 684 -11.39 -5.31 -38.81
N ASN A 685 -12.12 -6.41 -39.06
CA ASN A 685 -12.89 -6.72 -40.26
C ASN A 685 -12.17 -6.54 -41.62
N PRO A 686 -10.97 -7.12 -41.81
CA PRO A 686 -10.21 -6.98 -43.05
C PRO A 686 -10.86 -7.64 -44.26
N ALA A 687 -10.85 -6.93 -45.39
CA ALA A 687 -10.85 -7.55 -46.72
C ALA A 687 -9.44 -8.04 -47.06
N ASP A 688 -9.31 -8.90 -48.08
CA ASP A 688 -8.02 -9.55 -48.41
C ASP A 688 -6.91 -8.53 -48.76
N GLY A 689 -7.25 -7.43 -49.44
CA GLY A 689 -6.29 -6.35 -49.72
C GLY A 689 -5.85 -5.56 -48.48
N ASP A 690 -6.67 -5.48 -47.43
CA ASP A 690 -6.28 -4.85 -46.17
C ASP A 690 -5.25 -5.71 -45.43
N VAL A 691 -5.26 -7.05 -45.62
CA VAL A 691 -4.26 -7.98 -45.08
C VAL A 691 -2.90 -7.81 -45.77
N GLU A 692 -2.88 -7.59 -47.09
CA GLU A 692 -1.62 -7.30 -47.81
C GLU A 692 -0.99 -5.98 -47.34
N LEU A 693 -1.80 -4.94 -47.14
CA LEU A 693 -1.36 -3.67 -46.57
C LEU A 693 -0.88 -3.81 -45.11
N PHE A 694 -1.50 -4.69 -44.34
CA PHE A 694 -1.09 -5.04 -42.97
C PHE A 694 0.28 -5.72 -42.96
N ASP A 695 0.46 -6.81 -43.72
CA ASP A 695 1.73 -7.53 -43.79
C ASP A 695 2.86 -6.64 -44.36
N ALA A 696 2.53 -5.69 -45.26
CA ALA A 696 3.46 -4.66 -45.73
C ALA A 696 3.86 -3.67 -44.62
N MET A 697 2.91 -3.10 -43.88
CA MET A 697 3.19 -2.26 -42.70
C MET A 697 4.07 -3.00 -41.69
N ILE A 698 3.70 -4.25 -41.41
CA ILE A 698 4.39 -5.13 -40.47
C ILE A 698 5.86 -5.31 -40.82
N SER A 699 6.20 -5.41 -42.11
CA SER A 699 7.59 -5.52 -42.58
C SER A 699 8.49 -4.33 -42.21
N THR A 700 7.89 -3.20 -41.80
CA THR A 700 8.60 -1.96 -41.41
C THR A 700 8.75 -1.76 -39.90
N ILE A 701 8.29 -2.71 -39.08
CA ILE A 701 8.33 -2.59 -37.61
C ILE A 701 9.77 -2.76 -37.11
N GLU A 702 10.29 -1.70 -36.50
CA GLU A 702 11.56 -1.69 -35.75
C GLU A 702 11.26 -1.73 -34.24
N LEU A 703 11.69 -2.80 -33.58
CA LEU A 703 11.64 -2.94 -32.13
C LEU A 703 13.03 -2.69 -31.52
N GLY A 704 13.05 -2.03 -30.36
CA GLY A 704 14.24 -1.93 -29.53
C GLY A 704 15.38 -1.07 -30.10
N ARG A 705 15.12 -0.30 -31.17
CA ARG A 705 16.06 0.65 -31.81
C ARG A 705 15.48 2.04 -32.09
N ALA A 706 14.20 2.25 -31.82
CA ALA A 706 13.59 3.58 -31.89
C ALA A 706 14.10 4.46 -30.74
#